data_AF-A0A948SNP7-F1
#
_entry.id   AF-A0A948SNP7-F1
#
_cell.length_a   1.000
_cell.length_b   1.000
_cell.length_c   1.000
_cell.angle_alpha   90.00
_cell.angle_beta   90.00
_cell.angle_gamma   90.00
#
_symmetry.space_group_name_H-M   'P 1'
#
loop_
_entity.id
_entity.type
_entity.pdbx_description
1 polymer ?
#
loop_
_entity_poly.entity_id
_entity_poly.type
_entity_poly.pdbx_seq_one_letter_code
_entity_poly.pdbx_strand_id
1 'polypeptide(L)'
;MRPPWRAARLVLAALSLALAACSGWSQPRFDAVPGPVRTLDLASAAADDAEPLTPDEWRAVDRAHDAYLAAFDQVRSESIAPLVRDARAREQKDLERDATFMQQLARRHRSALARIRALDEALAADLLQAMPTRTAFVERMASRRAVARAACVVEGLGDGDRRGGTILDLDPVVRGMELDPSQRAAVEPILAAYRRTLARAAEQLAEAQVEHPIEVHAALAAEGLDQARLDELEAASAQGPDQRKAWDDARARSDAARLAAGRTRARAMVAVDDANRAALDSICAALPADAAARLRDVDVERRVSALQPQGRFAIMVIEAVPEVRSGEAPRTTAAVRAARAALARFDAATAADIRARLDAGARGEPSADRPEAKAASEELRAAMQGLMGAWGAESAGNADREDLLQWAAAPGRGTADEVRDALAKHLGPAAAARVVASMPSTVFAEEKVVPDFDFDSDLSFAEQLLLAPGMDHAAFRRAARALGAKDDDAMVEQVWERHEARRAELESRQRNDLRALEQRAVELARTQAADTDPAPFERTIAEYLQALLNADSERLAADDETFREIAIVIGMPESDVRFAMARAVSAARRASLPWRRFRQPWLLGPLWQADADPVSMALEEEDELVRQAALGVLLPHLEPLRAGADAARRAGLESLRDLLLFGLRKQREGVRIGSPETYRNAPEVRAMVRRIEESAAARRRTEREAIAAVRGIDAALGAEYMRRWARATFPDFFMDGHGWRDAQDVALAAPAAAGADAAGARVAAAAERWRIVDQDMAERLCDWQDMRGTTIVPDGLDELEVACALDPTLGMLRSLRDENAWRLLREAAIAGGEAPDRRMRDGLSGGSLPRPVAPAP
;
A
#
# COMPACT_ATOMS: atom_id res chain seq x y z
N MET A 1 41.01 1.10 -23.26
CA MET A 1 41.07 1.03 -21.79
C MET A 1 39.94 1.89 -21.24
N ARG A 2 38.93 1.27 -20.60
CA ARG A 2 37.80 2.00 -19.99
C ARG A 2 38.21 2.52 -18.61
N PRO A 3 37.75 3.70 -18.18
CA PRO A 3 38.31 4.35 -16.99
C PRO A 3 37.81 3.68 -15.68
N PRO A 4 38.68 3.57 -14.65
CA PRO A 4 38.47 2.77 -13.43
C PRO A 4 37.47 3.33 -12.40
N TRP A 5 36.87 4.50 -12.63
CA TRP A 5 35.83 5.08 -11.75
C TRP A 5 34.47 4.37 -11.85
N ARG A 6 34.25 3.56 -12.90
CA ARG A 6 33.02 2.78 -13.05
C ARG A 6 32.97 1.56 -12.13
N ALA A 7 34.10 0.95 -11.77
CA ALA A 7 34.15 -0.27 -10.94
C ALA A 7 33.76 0.00 -9.46
N ALA A 8 34.17 1.13 -8.89
CA ALA A 8 33.84 1.51 -7.51
C ALA A 8 32.37 1.99 -7.38
N ARG A 9 31.88 2.77 -8.35
CA ARG A 9 30.44 3.05 -8.48
C ARG A 9 29.63 1.78 -8.74
N LEU A 10 30.19 0.77 -9.43
CA LEU A 10 29.55 -0.54 -9.62
C LEU A 10 29.53 -1.38 -8.35
N VAL A 11 30.48 -1.27 -7.42
CA VAL A 11 30.42 -2.03 -6.15
C VAL A 11 29.39 -1.42 -5.19
N LEU A 12 29.36 -0.10 -5.05
CA LEU A 12 28.33 0.61 -4.29
C LEU A 12 26.94 0.52 -4.97
N ALA A 13 26.86 0.64 -6.30
CA ALA A 13 25.60 0.46 -7.03
C ALA A 13 25.17 -1.00 -7.14
N ALA A 14 26.08 -1.99 -7.16
CA ALA A 14 25.72 -3.41 -7.12
C ALA A 14 25.30 -3.86 -5.71
N LEU A 15 25.84 -3.24 -4.65
CA LEU A 15 25.29 -3.35 -3.30
C LEU A 15 23.89 -2.71 -3.24
N SER A 16 23.66 -1.57 -3.89
CA SER A 16 22.33 -0.93 -3.99
C SER A 16 21.34 -1.63 -4.94
N LEU A 17 21.81 -2.34 -5.96
CA LEU A 17 21.01 -3.15 -6.91
C LEU A 17 20.72 -4.56 -6.38
N ALA A 18 21.65 -5.16 -5.63
CA ALA A 18 21.37 -6.39 -4.86
C ALA A 18 20.36 -6.12 -3.73
N LEU A 19 20.31 -4.87 -3.22
CA LEU A 19 19.26 -4.35 -2.34
C LEU A 19 17.99 -3.87 -3.09
N ALA A 20 17.95 -3.93 -4.42
CA ALA A 20 16.79 -3.52 -5.25
C ALA A 20 16.13 -4.69 -5.99
N ALA A 21 16.76 -5.87 -6.03
CA ALA A 21 16.29 -7.02 -6.82
C ALA A 21 15.52 -8.08 -6.01
N CYS A 22 15.05 -7.72 -4.81
CA CYS A 22 14.33 -8.64 -3.94
C CYS A 22 12.89 -8.13 -3.70
N SER A 23 12.08 -8.10 -4.74
CA SER A 23 10.63 -8.03 -4.59
C SER A 23 9.94 -8.91 -5.62
N GLY A 24 9.10 -9.81 -5.09
CA GLY A 24 7.91 -10.28 -5.80
C GLY A 24 8.10 -11.33 -6.89
N TRP A 25 8.71 -12.47 -6.59
CA TRP A 25 8.14 -13.71 -7.12
C TRP A 25 7.03 -14.08 -6.15
N SER A 26 5.79 -13.91 -6.58
CA SER A 26 4.57 -14.16 -5.81
C SER A 26 4.56 -15.60 -5.30
N GLN A 27 4.78 -15.71 -4.00
CA GLN A 27 4.79 -16.94 -3.23
C GLN A 27 3.34 -17.43 -3.05
N PRO A 28 3.06 -18.74 -3.02
CA PRO A 28 1.77 -19.23 -2.55
C PRO A 28 1.58 -18.83 -1.08
N ARG A 29 0.61 -17.95 -0.83
CA ARG A 29 0.37 -17.32 0.47
C ARG A 29 -0.67 -18.10 1.27
N PHE A 30 -0.23 -19.06 2.08
CA PHE A 30 -1.10 -19.71 3.07
C PHE A 30 -1.62 -18.74 4.15
N ASP A 31 -1.05 -17.53 4.21
CA ASP A 31 -1.53 -16.43 5.03
C ASP A 31 -2.66 -15.60 4.37
N ALA A 32 -3.11 -15.96 3.16
CA ALA A 32 -4.24 -15.32 2.49
C ALA A 32 -5.58 -15.77 3.09
N VAL A 33 -6.03 -15.03 4.09
CA VAL A 33 -7.27 -15.29 4.82
C VAL A 33 -8.17 -14.06 4.68
N PRO A 34 -9.48 -14.21 4.38
CA PRO A 34 -10.36 -13.07 4.21
C PRO A 34 -10.50 -12.24 5.50
N GLY A 35 -10.56 -10.91 5.36
CA GLY A 35 -10.97 -10.01 6.44
C GLY A 35 -12.44 -10.21 6.85
N PRO A 36 -12.94 -9.48 7.87
CA PRO A 36 -14.33 -9.59 8.31
C PRO A 36 -15.33 -9.14 7.22
N VAL A 37 -16.62 -9.52 7.35
CA VAL A 37 -17.73 -8.84 6.66
C VAL A 37 -17.72 -7.37 7.05
N ARG A 38 -17.72 -6.47 6.06
CA ARG A 38 -17.60 -5.03 6.28
C ARG A 38 -18.96 -4.32 6.28
N THR A 39 -19.03 -3.15 6.92
CA THR A 39 -20.19 -2.25 6.80
C THR A 39 -20.48 -1.91 5.35
N LEU A 40 -19.44 -1.78 4.51
CA LEU A 40 -19.59 -1.63 3.06
C LEU A 40 -20.34 -2.80 2.42
N ASP A 41 -20.03 -4.04 2.80
CA ASP A 41 -20.67 -5.23 2.23
C ASP A 41 -22.18 -5.26 2.61
N LEU A 42 -22.50 -4.88 3.85
CA LEU A 42 -23.88 -4.75 4.35
C LEU A 42 -24.62 -3.61 3.65
N ALA A 43 -24.00 -2.44 3.52
CA ALA A 43 -24.57 -1.30 2.81
C ALA A 43 -24.80 -1.60 1.33
N SER A 44 -23.86 -2.30 0.69
CA SER A 44 -23.96 -2.75 -0.69
C SER A 44 -25.13 -3.70 -0.89
N ALA A 45 -25.31 -4.67 0.01
CA ALA A 45 -26.44 -5.60 -0.05
C ALA A 45 -27.79 -4.88 0.16
N ALA A 46 -27.85 -3.90 1.07
CA ALA A 46 -29.05 -3.12 1.37
C ALA A 46 -29.44 -2.15 0.24
N ALA A 47 -28.46 -1.55 -0.44
CA ALA A 47 -28.69 -0.63 -1.55
C ALA A 47 -29.39 -1.28 -2.75
N ASP A 48 -29.29 -2.60 -2.88
CA ASP A 48 -29.90 -3.36 -3.96
C ASP A 48 -31.25 -3.98 -3.55
N ASP A 49 -31.74 -3.71 -2.33
CA ASP A 49 -33.05 -4.17 -1.86
C ASP A 49 -34.18 -3.31 -2.47
N ALA A 50 -35.37 -3.89 -2.63
CA ALA A 50 -36.51 -3.22 -3.27
C ALA A 50 -37.01 -2.04 -2.43
N GLU A 51 -36.97 -2.19 -1.11
CA GLU A 51 -37.34 -1.15 -0.15
C GLU A 51 -36.13 -0.82 0.74
N PRO A 52 -35.82 0.46 0.99
CA PRO A 52 -34.77 0.84 1.93
C PRO A 52 -34.98 0.22 3.32
N LEU A 53 -33.88 -0.14 3.98
CA LEU A 53 -33.93 -0.55 5.38
C LEU A 53 -34.34 0.63 6.27
N THR A 54 -35.26 0.35 7.19
CA THR A 54 -35.74 1.31 8.20
C THR A 54 -34.66 1.62 9.25
N PRO A 55 -34.79 2.71 10.03
CA PRO A 55 -33.84 3.01 11.10
C PRO A 55 -33.69 1.89 12.14
N ASP A 56 -34.77 1.17 12.46
CA ASP A 56 -34.71 0.06 13.43
C ASP A 56 -34.06 -1.19 12.85
N GLU A 57 -34.26 -1.46 11.56
CA GLU A 57 -33.54 -2.51 10.83
C GLU A 57 -32.04 -2.22 10.79
N TRP A 58 -31.63 -0.96 10.52
CA TRP A 58 -30.21 -0.57 10.60
C TRP A 58 -29.61 -0.75 12.00
N ARG A 59 -30.36 -0.44 13.06
CA ARG A 59 -29.92 -0.72 14.45
C ARG A 59 -29.79 -2.21 14.73
N ALA A 60 -30.62 -3.05 14.11
CA ALA A 60 -30.48 -4.50 14.21
C ALA A 60 -29.22 -5.00 13.47
N VAL A 61 -28.97 -4.47 12.26
CA VAL A 61 -27.75 -4.74 11.48
C VAL A 61 -26.50 -4.37 12.28
N ASP A 62 -26.43 -3.15 12.82
CA ASP A 62 -25.25 -2.67 13.54
C ASP A 62 -24.97 -3.53 14.79
N ARG A 63 -26.01 -3.92 15.55
CA ARG A 63 -25.85 -4.79 16.73
C ARG A 63 -25.33 -6.19 16.37
N ALA A 64 -25.90 -6.82 15.34
CA ALA A 64 -25.44 -8.13 14.89
C ALA A 64 -24.00 -8.05 14.35
N HIS A 65 -23.68 -6.97 13.64
CA HIS A 65 -22.35 -6.73 13.08
C HIS A 65 -21.30 -6.46 14.16
N ASP A 66 -21.62 -5.69 15.21
CA ASP A 66 -20.72 -5.47 16.35
C ASP A 66 -20.36 -6.80 17.05
N ALA A 67 -21.36 -7.66 17.25
CA ALA A 67 -21.13 -8.99 17.83
C ALA A 67 -20.27 -9.88 16.91
N TYR A 68 -20.52 -9.82 15.60
CA TYR A 68 -19.71 -10.52 14.60
C TYR A 68 -18.24 -10.03 14.60
N LEU A 69 -18.00 -8.72 14.62
CA LEU A 69 -16.64 -8.16 14.63
C LEU A 69 -15.87 -8.60 15.88
N ALA A 70 -16.50 -8.56 17.07
CA ALA A 70 -15.89 -9.05 18.30
C ALA A 70 -15.53 -10.55 18.23
N ALA A 71 -16.41 -11.38 17.66
CA ALA A 71 -16.13 -12.79 17.46
C ALA A 71 -15.04 -13.04 16.40
N PHE A 72 -14.99 -12.21 15.36
CA PHE A 72 -13.93 -12.25 14.34
C PHE A 72 -12.57 -11.88 14.94
N ASP A 73 -12.50 -10.90 15.83
CA ASP A 73 -11.26 -10.52 16.53
C ASP A 73 -10.71 -11.68 17.37
N GLN A 74 -11.60 -12.48 17.98
CA GLN A 74 -11.20 -13.71 18.66
C GLN A 74 -10.60 -14.73 17.68
N VAL A 75 -11.22 -14.95 16.51
CA VAL A 75 -10.66 -15.83 15.47
C VAL A 75 -9.32 -15.28 14.94
N ARG A 76 -9.17 -13.96 14.82
CA ARG A 76 -7.92 -13.31 14.41
C ARG A 76 -6.79 -13.66 15.37
N SER A 77 -7.03 -13.54 16.67
CA SER A 77 -6.02 -13.83 17.70
C SER A 77 -5.68 -15.32 17.83
N GLU A 78 -6.68 -16.19 17.79
CA GLU A 78 -6.51 -17.62 18.08
C GLU A 78 -6.12 -18.48 16.87
N SER A 79 -6.39 -18.01 15.63
CA SER A 79 -6.22 -18.84 14.44
C SER A 79 -5.52 -18.12 13.29
N ILE A 80 -5.93 -16.91 12.94
CA ILE A 80 -5.35 -16.21 11.77
C ILE A 80 -3.91 -15.78 12.05
N ALA A 81 -3.65 -15.04 13.13
CA ALA A 81 -2.30 -14.54 13.41
C ALA A 81 -1.26 -15.65 13.63
N PRO A 82 -1.56 -16.76 14.36
CA PRO A 82 -0.66 -17.91 14.41
C PRO A 82 -0.35 -18.51 13.02
N LEU A 83 -1.37 -18.72 12.18
CA LEU A 83 -1.20 -19.22 10.82
C LEU A 83 -0.30 -18.31 9.97
N VAL A 84 -0.54 -17.00 10.01
CA VAL A 84 0.24 -16.00 9.25
C VAL A 84 1.70 -16.02 9.71
N ARG A 85 1.96 -16.11 11.03
CA ARG A 85 3.32 -16.23 11.58
C ARG A 85 4.02 -17.48 11.09
N ASP A 86 3.37 -18.63 11.13
CA ASP A 86 3.97 -19.90 10.68
C ASP A 86 4.24 -19.91 9.19
N ALA A 87 3.29 -19.43 8.38
CA ALA A 87 3.41 -19.35 6.93
C ALA A 87 4.58 -18.43 6.51
N ARG A 88 4.80 -17.34 7.24
CA ARG A 88 5.87 -16.36 6.97
C ARG A 88 7.21 -16.67 7.66
N ALA A 89 7.27 -17.67 8.54
CA ALA A 89 8.49 -18.01 9.26
C ALA A 89 9.52 -18.75 8.41
N ARG A 90 9.15 -19.26 7.23
CA ARG A 90 10.03 -20.05 6.34
C ARG A 90 10.07 -19.47 4.94
N GLU A 91 11.22 -19.61 4.28
CA GLU A 91 11.33 -19.27 2.86
C GLU A 91 10.62 -20.32 2.00
N GLN A 92 10.16 -19.92 0.81
CA GLN A 92 9.46 -20.79 -0.14
C GLN A 92 10.23 -22.09 -0.45
N LYS A 93 11.55 -22.00 -0.60
CA LYS A 93 12.39 -23.18 -0.87
C LYS A 93 12.37 -24.20 0.27
N ASP A 94 12.15 -23.76 1.50
CA ASP A 94 12.02 -24.65 2.65
C ASP A 94 10.62 -25.27 2.70
N LEU A 95 9.59 -24.53 2.28
CA LEU A 95 8.23 -25.05 2.12
C LEU A 95 8.18 -26.15 1.06
N GLU A 96 8.83 -25.94 -0.09
CA GLU A 96 8.93 -26.91 -1.20
C GLU A 96 9.74 -28.17 -0.85
N ARG A 97 10.48 -28.15 0.27
CA ARG A 97 11.27 -29.31 0.74
C ARG A 97 10.63 -30.04 1.90
N ASP A 98 9.67 -29.43 2.61
CA ASP A 98 9.04 -29.98 3.81
C ASP A 98 7.53 -30.23 3.60
N ALA A 99 7.22 -31.37 2.97
CA ALA A 99 5.85 -31.80 2.72
C ALA A 99 5.02 -31.96 4.01
N THR A 100 5.65 -32.30 5.15
CA THR A 100 4.94 -32.45 6.43
C THR A 100 4.50 -31.10 6.96
N PHE A 101 5.38 -30.10 6.90
CA PHE A 101 5.04 -28.73 7.30
C PHE A 101 3.95 -28.14 6.40
N MET A 102 4.04 -28.37 5.09
CA MET A 102 3.00 -27.95 4.13
C MET A 102 1.62 -28.53 4.45
N GLN A 103 1.54 -29.83 4.76
CA GLN A 103 0.29 -30.46 5.20
C GLN A 103 -0.25 -29.85 6.51
N GLN A 104 0.63 -29.49 7.45
CA GLN A 104 0.23 -28.83 8.68
C GLN A 104 -0.31 -27.41 8.43
N LEU A 105 0.34 -26.64 7.55
CA LEU A 105 -0.11 -25.30 7.14
C LEU A 105 -1.48 -25.36 6.48
N ALA A 106 -1.67 -26.24 5.49
CA ALA A 106 -2.95 -26.40 4.80
C ALA A 106 -4.08 -26.80 5.77
N ARG A 107 -3.81 -27.70 6.73
CA ARG A 107 -4.78 -28.07 7.76
C ARG A 107 -5.15 -26.89 8.66
N ARG A 108 -4.17 -26.07 9.08
CA ARG A 108 -4.41 -24.87 9.89
C ARG A 108 -5.19 -23.82 9.10
N HIS A 109 -4.84 -23.62 7.83
CA HIS A 109 -5.56 -22.75 6.90
C HIS A 109 -7.02 -23.16 6.73
N ARG A 110 -7.30 -24.44 6.45
CA ARG A 110 -8.67 -24.98 6.40
C ARG A 110 -9.43 -24.76 7.71
N SER A 111 -8.77 -24.97 8.84
CA SER A 111 -9.39 -24.73 10.15
C SER A 111 -9.76 -23.25 10.35
N ALA A 112 -8.89 -22.32 9.94
CA ALA A 112 -9.17 -20.88 10.02
C ALA A 112 -10.34 -20.49 9.11
N LEU A 113 -10.35 -20.96 7.86
CA LEU A 113 -11.45 -20.73 6.92
C LEU A 113 -12.80 -21.27 7.43
N ALA A 114 -12.81 -22.47 8.02
CA ALA A 114 -14.02 -23.05 8.60
C ALA A 114 -14.57 -22.21 9.76
N ARG A 115 -13.70 -21.66 10.62
CA ARG A 115 -14.12 -20.75 11.70
C ARG A 115 -14.71 -19.45 11.16
N ILE A 116 -14.08 -18.86 10.15
CA ILE A 116 -14.60 -17.63 9.51
C ILE A 116 -15.95 -17.89 8.86
N ARG A 117 -16.07 -19.00 8.13
CA ARG A 117 -17.34 -19.41 7.50
C ARG A 117 -18.45 -19.57 8.55
N ALA A 118 -18.16 -20.20 9.69
CA ALA A 118 -19.14 -20.35 10.77
C ALA A 118 -19.59 -18.99 11.34
N LEU A 119 -18.69 -18.00 11.45
CA LEU A 119 -19.07 -16.64 11.85
C LEU A 119 -19.94 -15.95 10.79
N ASP A 120 -19.61 -16.10 9.51
CA ASP A 120 -20.39 -15.52 8.41
C ASP A 120 -21.82 -16.12 8.38
N GLU A 121 -21.95 -17.43 8.59
CA GLU A 121 -23.25 -18.13 8.70
C GLU A 121 -24.04 -17.70 9.95
N ALA A 122 -23.36 -17.50 11.08
CA ALA A 122 -24.00 -17.00 12.31
C ALA A 122 -24.53 -15.57 12.13
N LEU A 123 -23.76 -14.67 11.51
CA LEU A 123 -24.22 -13.31 11.20
C LEU A 123 -25.47 -13.34 10.30
N ALA A 124 -25.48 -14.18 9.26
CA ALA A 124 -26.66 -14.32 8.40
C ALA A 124 -27.88 -14.83 9.18
N ALA A 125 -27.70 -15.80 10.08
CA ALA A 125 -28.77 -16.33 10.93
C ALA A 125 -29.32 -15.26 11.89
N ASP A 126 -28.46 -14.50 12.56
CA ASP A 126 -28.83 -13.42 13.49
C ASP A 126 -29.62 -12.32 12.78
N LEU A 127 -29.18 -11.92 11.57
CA LEU A 127 -29.88 -10.93 10.76
C LEU A 127 -31.25 -11.42 10.29
N LEU A 128 -31.36 -12.69 9.88
CA LEU A 128 -32.64 -13.28 9.48
C LEU A 128 -33.60 -13.41 10.66
N GLN A 129 -33.08 -13.72 11.85
CA GLN A 129 -33.88 -13.76 13.08
C GLN A 129 -34.38 -12.36 13.46
N ALA A 130 -33.52 -11.34 13.34
CA ALA A 130 -33.88 -9.97 13.67
C ALA A 130 -34.82 -9.31 12.64
N MET A 131 -34.72 -9.71 11.36
CA MET A 131 -35.46 -9.14 10.25
C MET A 131 -36.00 -10.24 9.30
N PRO A 132 -37.01 -11.03 9.72
CA PRO A 132 -37.47 -12.20 8.96
C PRO A 132 -38.02 -11.90 7.56
N THR A 133 -38.49 -10.66 7.34
CA THR A 133 -39.01 -10.18 6.05
C THR A 133 -37.90 -9.81 5.05
N ARG A 134 -36.64 -9.69 5.49
CA ARG A 134 -35.50 -9.23 4.69
C ARG A 134 -34.63 -10.37 4.15
N THR A 135 -35.24 -11.50 3.75
CA THR A 135 -34.52 -12.70 3.30
C THR A 135 -33.60 -12.43 2.10
N ALA A 136 -34.07 -11.64 1.11
CA ALA A 136 -33.28 -11.33 -0.09
C ALA A 136 -31.99 -10.55 0.25
N PHE A 137 -32.07 -9.60 1.17
CA PHE A 137 -30.90 -8.86 1.69
C PHE A 137 -29.88 -9.80 2.34
N VAL A 138 -30.33 -10.68 3.23
CA VAL A 138 -29.46 -11.63 3.94
C VAL A 138 -28.82 -12.64 2.97
N GLU A 139 -29.60 -13.22 2.05
CA GLU A 139 -29.09 -14.16 1.03
C GLU A 139 -28.05 -13.51 0.11
N ARG A 140 -28.27 -12.25 -0.28
CA ARG A 140 -27.33 -11.49 -1.12
C ARG A 140 -26.01 -11.26 -0.38
N MET A 141 -26.08 -10.80 0.88
CA MET A 141 -24.91 -10.61 1.73
C MET A 141 -24.13 -11.93 1.87
N ALA A 142 -24.79 -13.01 2.27
CA ALA A 142 -24.16 -14.31 2.49
C ALA A 142 -23.50 -14.87 1.22
N SER A 143 -24.18 -14.75 0.07
CA SER A 143 -23.65 -15.27 -1.20
C SER A 143 -22.45 -14.45 -1.71
N ARG A 144 -22.52 -13.11 -1.65
CA ARG A 144 -21.38 -12.23 -2.00
C ARG A 144 -20.19 -12.50 -1.09
N ARG A 145 -20.43 -12.67 0.21
CA ARG A 145 -19.39 -13.00 1.18
C ARG A 145 -18.71 -14.34 0.88
N ALA A 146 -19.48 -15.36 0.51
CA ALA A 146 -18.92 -16.66 0.14
C ALA A 146 -17.98 -16.56 -1.09
N VAL A 147 -18.38 -15.81 -2.11
CA VAL A 147 -17.53 -15.55 -3.30
C VAL A 147 -16.28 -14.76 -2.93
N ALA A 148 -16.41 -13.67 -2.16
CA ALA A 148 -15.28 -12.85 -1.74
C ALA A 148 -14.26 -13.63 -0.88
N ARG A 149 -14.74 -14.47 0.03
CA ARG A 149 -13.88 -15.36 0.83
C ARG A 149 -13.09 -16.32 -0.05
N ALA A 150 -13.73 -16.96 -1.01
CA ALA A 150 -13.06 -17.87 -1.92
C ALA A 150 -12.06 -17.13 -2.83
N ALA A 151 -12.43 -15.95 -3.34
CA ALA A 151 -11.54 -15.13 -4.18
C ALA A 151 -10.24 -14.79 -3.46
N CYS A 152 -10.30 -14.37 -2.19
CA CYS A 152 -9.12 -14.10 -1.37
C CYS A 152 -8.14 -15.29 -1.29
N VAL A 153 -8.67 -16.50 -1.10
CA VAL A 153 -7.86 -17.73 -1.05
C VAL A 153 -7.25 -18.05 -2.42
N VAL A 154 -8.04 -17.96 -3.49
CA VAL A 154 -7.61 -18.28 -4.85
C VAL A 154 -6.52 -17.31 -5.34
N GLU A 155 -6.69 -16.02 -5.06
CA GLU A 155 -5.73 -14.98 -5.40
C GLU A 155 -4.43 -15.12 -4.60
N GLY A 156 -4.53 -15.41 -3.31
CA GLY A 156 -3.36 -15.56 -2.44
C GLY A 156 -2.55 -16.83 -2.68
N LEU A 157 -3.21 -17.96 -2.94
CA LEU A 157 -2.53 -19.24 -3.24
C LEU A 157 -2.25 -19.45 -4.73
N GLY A 158 -2.49 -18.45 -5.57
CA GLY A 158 -2.18 -18.52 -7.00
C GLY A 158 -0.67 -18.64 -7.26
N ASP A 159 -0.29 -19.36 -8.33
CA ASP A 159 1.10 -19.65 -8.72
C ASP A 159 1.85 -18.42 -9.27
N GLY A 160 1.34 -17.21 -9.06
CA GLY A 160 1.97 -15.97 -9.50
C GLY A 160 1.86 -15.63 -10.99
N ASP A 161 1.42 -16.58 -11.81
CA ASP A 161 0.99 -16.28 -13.16
C ASP A 161 -0.31 -15.47 -13.05
N ARG A 162 -0.20 -14.14 -13.09
CA ARG A 162 -1.34 -13.19 -13.09
C ARG A 162 -2.39 -13.50 -14.17
N ARG A 163 -2.10 -14.44 -15.08
CA ARG A 163 -2.98 -14.95 -16.13
C ARG A 163 -4.00 -15.98 -15.63
N GLY A 164 -3.87 -16.52 -14.41
CA GLY A 164 -4.81 -17.48 -13.86
C GLY A 164 -5.04 -17.26 -12.37
N GLY A 165 -6.20 -16.72 -11.99
CA GLY A 165 -6.64 -16.84 -10.59
C GLY A 165 -7.51 -15.74 -9.98
N THR A 166 -8.25 -14.94 -10.76
CA THR A 166 -9.34 -14.14 -10.17
C THR A 166 -10.68 -14.78 -10.52
N ILE A 167 -11.56 -14.86 -9.52
CA ILE A 167 -12.95 -15.28 -9.75
C ILE A 167 -13.64 -14.14 -10.50
N LEU A 168 -13.98 -14.38 -11.77
CA LEU A 168 -14.70 -13.40 -12.58
C LEU A 168 -16.15 -13.32 -12.13
N ASP A 169 -16.46 -12.46 -11.16
CA ASP A 169 -17.84 -12.26 -10.69
C ASP A 169 -18.59 -11.24 -11.57
N LEU A 170 -19.72 -11.63 -12.15
CA LEU A 170 -20.60 -10.77 -12.96
C LEU A 170 -21.45 -9.82 -12.11
N ASP A 171 -21.68 -10.12 -10.83
CA ASP A 171 -22.59 -9.35 -9.97
C ASP A 171 -22.16 -7.87 -9.83
N PRO A 172 -20.88 -7.54 -9.56
CA PRO A 172 -20.44 -6.15 -9.54
C PRO A 172 -20.59 -5.45 -10.89
N VAL A 173 -20.43 -6.17 -12.00
CA VAL A 173 -20.55 -5.61 -13.35
C VAL A 173 -22.00 -5.23 -13.64
N VAL A 174 -22.93 -6.15 -13.41
CA VAL A 174 -24.36 -5.91 -13.64
C VAL A 174 -24.88 -4.80 -12.73
N ARG A 175 -24.39 -4.73 -11.49
CA ARG A 175 -24.70 -3.64 -10.56
C ARG A 175 -24.19 -2.27 -11.01
N GLY A 176 -23.04 -2.25 -11.68
CA GLY A 176 -22.47 -1.04 -12.29
C GLY A 176 -23.17 -0.59 -13.57
N MET A 177 -24.02 -1.44 -14.16
CA MET A 177 -24.82 -1.06 -15.31
C MET A 177 -25.97 -0.13 -14.88
N GLU A 178 -26.21 0.93 -15.64
CA GLU A 178 -27.35 1.83 -15.47
C GLU A 178 -28.66 1.18 -15.93
N LEU A 179 -29.03 0.05 -15.33
CA LEU A 179 -30.27 -0.66 -15.59
C LEU A 179 -31.44 0.12 -14.99
N ASP A 180 -32.57 0.20 -15.69
CA ASP A 180 -33.80 0.75 -15.11
C ASP A 180 -34.41 -0.20 -14.06
N PRO A 181 -35.34 0.25 -13.20
CA PRO A 181 -35.92 -0.59 -12.15
C PRO A 181 -36.57 -1.89 -12.66
N SER A 182 -37.17 -1.88 -13.85
CA SER A 182 -37.82 -3.05 -14.43
C SER A 182 -36.80 -4.08 -14.93
N GLN A 183 -35.70 -3.62 -15.52
CA GLN A 183 -34.58 -4.46 -15.93
C GLN A 183 -33.88 -5.10 -14.73
N ARG A 184 -33.66 -4.32 -13.65
CA ARG A 184 -33.09 -4.86 -12.40
C ARG A 184 -34.00 -5.94 -11.80
N ALA A 185 -35.31 -5.69 -11.75
CA ALA A 185 -36.27 -6.66 -11.25
C ALA A 185 -36.30 -7.96 -12.09
N ALA A 186 -36.12 -7.86 -13.42
CA ALA A 186 -36.04 -9.02 -14.30
C ALA A 186 -34.74 -9.83 -14.13
N VAL A 187 -33.62 -9.15 -13.86
CA VAL A 187 -32.29 -9.77 -13.76
C VAL A 187 -32.00 -10.33 -12.35
N GLU A 188 -32.57 -9.75 -11.30
CA GLU A 188 -32.24 -10.12 -9.90
C GLU A 188 -32.48 -11.61 -9.57
N PRO A 189 -33.57 -12.28 -10.01
CA PRO A 189 -33.72 -13.72 -9.77
C PRO A 189 -32.61 -14.56 -10.43
N ILE A 190 -32.12 -14.13 -11.60
CA ILE A 190 -31.03 -14.77 -12.33
C ILE A 190 -29.72 -14.55 -11.58
N LEU A 191 -29.45 -13.33 -11.12
CA LEU A 191 -28.29 -13.02 -10.29
C LEU A 191 -28.30 -13.80 -8.97
N ALA A 192 -29.45 -13.92 -8.30
CA ALA A 192 -29.54 -14.70 -7.06
C ALA A 192 -29.19 -16.18 -7.29
N ALA A 193 -29.66 -16.79 -8.38
CA ALA A 193 -29.31 -18.16 -8.75
C ALA A 193 -27.83 -18.30 -9.15
N TYR A 194 -27.30 -17.32 -9.87
CA TYR A 194 -25.89 -17.22 -10.23
C TYR A 194 -25.00 -17.13 -9.00
N ARG A 195 -25.25 -16.20 -8.06
CA ARG A 195 -24.47 -16.02 -6.83
C ARG A 195 -24.35 -17.32 -6.03
N ARG A 196 -25.44 -18.10 -5.88
CA ARG A 196 -25.42 -19.42 -5.21
C ARG A 196 -24.60 -20.47 -5.97
N THR A 197 -24.60 -20.41 -7.30
CA THR A 197 -23.86 -21.35 -8.14
C THR A 197 -22.37 -21.00 -8.14
N LEU A 198 -22.05 -19.72 -8.31
CA LEU A 198 -20.69 -19.20 -8.23
C LEU A 198 -20.10 -19.44 -6.85
N ALA A 199 -20.81 -19.14 -5.76
CA ALA A 199 -20.31 -19.36 -4.39
C ALA A 199 -19.87 -20.81 -4.15
N ARG A 200 -20.64 -21.79 -4.64
CA ARG A 200 -20.29 -23.22 -4.54
C ARG A 200 -19.08 -23.59 -5.39
N ALA A 201 -19.02 -23.13 -6.64
CA ALA A 201 -17.89 -23.39 -7.54
C ALA A 201 -16.59 -22.71 -7.04
N ALA A 202 -16.72 -21.49 -6.53
CA ALA A 202 -15.66 -20.70 -5.93
C ALA A 202 -15.09 -21.39 -4.68
N GLU A 203 -15.94 -21.91 -3.80
CA GLU A 203 -15.52 -22.65 -2.60
C GLU A 203 -14.76 -23.93 -2.98
N GLN A 204 -15.24 -24.68 -3.97
CA GLN A 204 -14.52 -25.85 -4.50
C GLN A 204 -13.14 -25.48 -5.07
N LEU A 205 -13.03 -24.33 -5.74
CA LEU A 205 -11.76 -23.84 -6.26
C LEU A 205 -10.81 -23.44 -5.13
N ALA A 206 -11.29 -22.74 -4.11
CA ALA A 206 -10.50 -22.36 -2.95
C ALA A 206 -9.96 -23.61 -2.21
N GLU A 207 -10.80 -24.62 -1.98
CA GLU A 207 -10.38 -25.89 -1.40
C GLU A 207 -9.33 -26.60 -2.26
N ALA A 208 -9.55 -26.66 -3.58
CA ALA A 208 -8.59 -27.26 -4.51
C ALA A 208 -7.25 -26.51 -4.56
N GLN A 209 -7.24 -25.18 -4.37
CA GLN A 209 -6.02 -24.38 -4.29
C GLN A 209 -5.23 -24.68 -3.00
N VAL A 210 -5.90 -24.88 -1.87
CA VAL A 210 -5.25 -25.25 -0.60
C VAL A 210 -4.62 -26.64 -0.68
N GLU A 211 -5.27 -27.59 -1.37
CA GLU A 211 -4.76 -28.96 -1.52
C GLU A 211 -3.70 -29.10 -2.62
N HIS A 212 -3.69 -28.22 -3.62
CA HIS A 212 -2.81 -28.34 -4.79
C HIS A 212 -1.32 -28.53 -4.45
N PRO A 213 -0.70 -27.75 -3.53
CA PRO A 213 0.70 -27.97 -3.17
C PRO A 213 0.96 -29.36 -2.56
N ILE A 214 0.00 -29.89 -1.79
CA ILE A 214 0.10 -31.23 -1.20
C ILE A 214 0.03 -32.31 -2.28
N GLU A 215 -0.91 -32.17 -3.22
CA GLU A 215 -1.07 -33.07 -4.36
C GLU A 215 0.20 -33.08 -5.23
N VAL A 216 0.83 -31.92 -5.45
CA VAL A 216 2.11 -31.81 -6.16
C VAL A 216 3.23 -32.55 -5.43
N HIS A 217 3.39 -32.35 -4.12
CA HIS A 217 4.38 -33.08 -3.32
C HIS A 217 4.16 -34.59 -3.40
N ALA A 218 2.92 -35.05 -3.25
CA ALA A 218 2.59 -36.47 -3.33
C ALA A 218 2.88 -37.07 -4.71
N ALA A 219 2.54 -36.34 -5.79
CA ALA A 219 2.78 -36.78 -7.16
C ALA A 219 4.29 -36.84 -7.50
N LEU A 220 5.06 -35.83 -7.07
CA LEU A 220 6.52 -35.81 -7.24
C LEU A 220 7.21 -36.93 -6.43
N ALA A 221 6.76 -37.16 -5.20
CA ALA A 221 7.27 -38.26 -4.37
C ALA A 221 7.00 -39.63 -5.00
N ALA A 222 5.83 -39.83 -5.62
CA ALA A 222 5.49 -41.06 -6.33
C ALA A 222 6.42 -41.35 -7.53
N GLU A 223 6.95 -40.31 -8.17
CA GLU A 223 7.93 -40.41 -9.26
C GLU A 223 9.38 -40.53 -8.76
N GLY A 224 9.61 -40.47 -7.45
CA GLY A 224 10.95 -40.39 -6.85
C GLY A 224 11.70 -39.10 -7.21
N LEU A 225 10.96 -38.02 -7.47
CA LEU A 225 11.44 -36.71 -7.94
C LEU A 225 11.07 -35.61 -6.95
N ASP A 226 11.41 -35.78 -5.66
CA ASP A 226 11.26 -34.68 -4.70
C ASP A 226 12.14 -33.47 -5.08
N GLN A 227 11.87 -32.31 -4.47
CA GLN A 227 12.55 -31.07 -4.84
C GLN A 227 14.07 -31.15 -4.62
N ALA A 228 14.52 -31.86 -3.57
CA ALA A 228 15.94 -32.07 -3.32
C ALA A 228 16.59 -32.86 -4.47
N ARG A 229 15.92 -33.90 -4.96
CA ARG A 229 16.41 -34.70 -6.08
C ARG A 229 16.42 -33.93 -7.40
N LEU A 230 15.44 -33.06 -7.64
CA LEU A 230 15.42 -32.18 -8.81
C LEU A 230 16.60 -31.19 -8.77
N ASP A 231 16.85 -30.56 -7.62
CA ASP A 231 17.98 -29.64 -7.42
C ASP A 231 19.33 -30.35 -7.66
N GLU A 232 19.48 -31.59 -7.17
CA GLU A 232 20.68 -32.43 -7.41
C GLU A 232 20.90 -32.71 -8.90
N LEU A 233 19.84 -33.08 -9.62
CA LEU A 233 19.92 -33.39 -11.06
C LEU A 233 20.20 -32.13 -11.90
N GLU A 234 19.62 -30.99 -11.53
CA GLU A 234 19.90 -29.71 -12.18
C GLU A 234 21.38 -29.32 -12.00
N ALA A 235 21.91 -29.44 -10.78
CA ALA A 235 23.31 -29.16 -10.50
C ALA A 235 24.26 -30.11 -11.26
N ALA A 236 23.88 -31.38 -11.42
CA ALA A 236 24.65 -32.36 -12.18
C ALA A 236 24.57 -32.17 -13.71
N SER A 237 23.55 -31.48 -14.23
CA SER A 237 23.32 -31.32 -15.67
C SER A 237 24.47 -30.65 -16.43
N ALA A 238 25.27 -29.83 -15.74
CA ALA A 238 26.45 -29.17 -16.29
C ALA A 238 27.67 -30.10 -16.47
N GLN A 239 27.63 -31.33 -15.95
CA GLN A 239 28.78 -32.25 -15.90
C GLN A 239 28.92 -33.11 -17.16
N GLY A 240 27.90 -33.18 -18.03
CA GLY A 240 27.96 -33.95 -19.28
C GLY A 240 26.59 -34.13 -19.96
N PRO A 241 26.59 -34.61 -21.22
CA PRO A 241 25.36 -34.80 -22.01
C PRO A 241 24.40 -35.84 -21.41
N ASP A 242 24.93 -36.88 -20.76
CA ASP A 242 24.10 -37.91 -20.12
C ASP A 242 23.38 -37.39 -18.88
N GLN A 243 24.06 -36.56 -18.07
CA GLN A 243 23.48 -35.90 -16.91
C GLN A 243 22.43 -34.86 -17.34
N ARG A 244 22.67 -34.16 -18.44
CA ARG A 244 21.68 -33.24 -19.03
C ARG A 244 20.44 -33.98 -19.51
N LYS A 245 20.60 -35.12 -20.17
CA LYS A 245 19.46 -35.97 -20.57
C LYS A 245 18.68 -36.47 -19.35
N ALA A 246 19.37 -36.92 -18.30
CA ALA A 246 18.72 -37.35 -17.05
C ALA A 246 17.92 -36.22 -16.38
N TRP A 247 18.44 -35.00 -16.43
CA TRP A 247 17.72 -33.80 -15.99
C TRP A 247 16.48 -33.52 -16.86
N ASP A 248 16.63 -33.53 -18.19
CA ASP A 248 15.51 -33.29 -19.12
C ASP A 248 14.40 -34.34 -18.95
N ASP A 249 14.76 -35.63 -18.80
CA ASP A 249 13.82 -36.73 -18.55
C ASP A 249 13.12 -36.59 -17.18
N ALA A 250 13.86 -36.19 -16.13
CA ALA A 250 13.30 -35.91 -14.81
C ALA A 250 12.36 -34.71 -14.83
N ARG A 251 12.72 -33.65 -15.55
CA ARG A 251 11.89 -32.45 -15.73
C ARG A 251 10.58 -32.78 -16.44
N ALA A 252 10.63 -33.55 -17.52
CA ALA A 252 9.43 -34.00 -18.24
C ALA A 252 8.49 -34.81 -17.35
N ARG A 253 9.02 -35.72 -16.52
CA ARG A 253 8.23 -36.48 -15.53
C ARG A 253 7.67 -35.61 -14.41
N SER A 254 8.45 -34.67 -13.89
CA SER A 254 7.99 -33.67 -12.92
C SER A 254 6.85 -32.82 -13.47
N ASP A 255 6.98 -32.33 -14.71
CA ASP A 255 5.95 -31.52 -15.37
C ASP A 255 4.65 -32.34 -15.56
N ALA A 256 4.75 -33.61 -15.97
CA ALA A 256 3.60 -34.51 -16.06
C ALA A 256 2.94 -34.79 -14.69
N ALA A 257 3.74 -34.98 -13.63
CA ALA A 257 3.25 -35.19 -12.28
C ALA A 257 2.53 -33.94 -11.74
N ARG A 258 3.10 -32.74 -11.92
CA ARG A 258 2.49 -31.46 -11.55
C ARG A 258 1.16 -31.22 -12.29
N LEU A 259 1.12 -31.55 -13.57
CA LEU A 259 -0.08 -31.46 -14.40
C LEU A 259 -1.17 -32.44 -13.95
N ALA A 260 -0.81 -33.68 -13.58
CA ALA A 260 -1.73 -34.67 -13.04
C ALA A 260 -2.30 -34.27 -11.66
N ALA A 261 -1.47 -33.67 -10.81
CA ALA A 261 -1.86 -33.07 -9.53
C ALA A 261 -2.79 -31.85 -9.73
N GLY A 262 -2.61 -31.06 -10.80
CA GLY A 262 -3.45 -29.90 -11.10
C GLY A 262 -4.89 -30.19 -11.54
N ARG A 263 -5.31 -31.46 -11.69
CA ARG A 263 -6.62 -31.82 -12.25
C ARG A 263 -7.81 -31.33 -11.43
N THR A 264 -7.77 -31.51 -10.12
CA THR A 264 -8.86 -31.09 -9.21
C THR A 264 -9.07 -29.58 -9.30
N ARG A 265 -7.96 -28.83 -9.21
CA ARG A 265 -7.94 -27.38 -9.38
C ARG A 265 -8.50 -26.95 -10.74
N ALA A 266 -8.03 -27.55 -11.84
CA ALA A 266 -8.48 -27.19 -13.18
C ALA A 266 -9.97 -27.46 -13.39
N ARG A 267 -10.52 -28.57 -12.84
CA ARG A 267 -11.96 -28.85 -12.86
C ARG A 267 -12.77 -27.80 -12.10
N ALA A 268 -12.27 -27.35 -10.95
CA ALA A 268 -12.94 -26.30 -10.19
C ALA A 268 -12.90 -24.94 -10.93
N MET A 269 -11.79 -24.61 -11.62
CA MET A 269 -11.72 -23.43 -12.49
C MET A 269 -12.73 -23.52 -13.66
N VAL A 270 -12.88 -24.70 -14.26
CA VAL A 270 -13.90 -24.95 -15.30
C VAL A 270 -15.30 -24.72 -14.74
N ALA A 271 -15.60 -25.21 -13.53
CA ALA A 271 -16.91 -25.01 -12.91
C ALA A 271 -17.23 -23.52 -12.64
N VAL A 272 -16.24 -22.73 -12.23
CA VAL A 272 -16.38 -21.27 -12.08
C VAL A 272 -16.64 -20.61 -13.44
N ASP A 273 -15.89 -20.98 -14.47
CA ASP A 273 -16.07 -20.47 -15.83
C ASP A 273 -17.45 -20.82 -16.41
N ASP A 274 -17.92 -22.05 -16.22
CA ASP A 274 -19.22 -22.53 -16.66
C ASP A 274 -20.36 -21.78 -15.96
N ALA A 275 -20.24 -21.55 -14.65
CA ALA A 275 -21.21 -20.75 -13.89
C ALA A 275 -21.33 -19.32 -14.45
N ASN A 276 -20.19 -18.71 -14.79
CA ASN A 276 -20.14 -17.38 -15.38
C ASN A 276 -20.77 -17.34 -16.77
N ARG A 277 -20.41 -18.27 -17.66
CA ARG A 277 -20.95 -18.31 -19.03
C ARG A 277 -22.46 -18.55 -19.05
N ALA A 278 -22.94 -19.52 -18.26
CA ALA A 278 -24.37 -19.83 -18.18
C ALA A 278 -25.18 -18.64 -17.62
N ALA A 279 -24.65 -17.94 -16.62
CA ALA A 279 -25.28 -16.74 -16.08
C ALA A 279 -25.24 -15.57 -17.06
N LEU A 280 -24.12 -15.35 -17.75
CA LEU A 280 -24.00 -14.32 -18.79
C LEU A 280 -25.08 -14.50 -19.87
N ASP A 281 -25.25 -15.71 -20.39
CA ASP A 281 -26.27 -16.01 -21.40
C ASP A 281 -27.69 -15.74 -20.88
N SER A 282 -27.97 -16.14 -19.63
CA SER A 282 -29.27 -15.95 -18.99
C SER A 282 -29.58 -14.46 -18.75
N ILE A 283 -28.60 -13.70 -18.25
CA ILE A 283 -28.73 -12.25 -17.99
C ILE A 283 -28.90 -11.51 -19.32
N CYS A 284 -28.09 -11.82 -20.32
CA CYS A 284 -28.21 -11.23 -21.65
C CYS A 284 -29.55 -11.53 -22.32
N ALA A 285 -30.17 -12.68 -22.05
CA ALA A 285 -31.51 -13.00 -22.54
C ALA A 285 -32.62 -12.18 -21.87
N ALA A 286 -32.39 -11.72 -20.63
CA ALA A 286 -33.32 -10.88 -19.87
C ALA A 286 -33.13 -9.37 -20.12
N LEU A 287 -32.01 -8.97 -20.73
CA LEU A 287 -31.66 -7.58 -21.00
C LEU A 287 -32.01 -7.15 -22.44
N PRO A 288 -32.24 -5.84 -22.68
CA PRO A 288 -32.29 -5.30 -24.04
C PRO A 288 -30.99 -5.57 -24.81
N ALA A 289 -31.09 -5.67 -26.15
CA ALA A 289 -29.96 -6.02 -27.02
C ALA A 289 -28.70 -5.17 -26.78
N ASP A 290 -28.86 -3.85 -26.60
CA ASP A 290 -27.73 -2.95 -26.36
C ASP A 290 -27.05 -3.18 -25.00
N ALA A 291 -27.85 -3.43 -23.95
CA ALA A 291 -27.31 -3.73 -22.62
C ALA A 291 -26.65 -5.12 -22.58
N ALA A 292 -27.24 -6.09 -23.27
CA ALA A 292 -26.68 -7.43 -23.44
C ALA A 292 -25.37 -7.41 -24.23
N ALA A 293 -25.25 -6.60 -25.28
CA ALA A 293 -24.01 -6.42 -26.03
C ALA A 293 -22.91 -5.82 -25.14
N ARG A 294 -23.22 -4.74 -24.41
CA ARG A 294 -22.26 -4.13 -23.46
C ARG A 294 -21.79 -5.12 -22.40
N LEU A 295 -22.68 -5.92 -21.82
CA LEU A 295 -22.31 -6.91 -20.82
C LEU A 295 -21.36 -7.98 -21.38
N ARG A 296 -21.59 -8.44 -22.62
CA ARG A 296 -20.68 -9.39 -23.29
C ARG A 296 -19.31 -8.78 -23.57
N ASP A 297 -19.26 -7.53 -24.02
CA ASP A 297 -18.00 -6.85 -24.29
C ASP A 297 -17.17 -6.70 -23.00
N VAL A 298 -17.81 -6.31 -21.88
CA VAL A 298 -17.16 -6.19 -20.57
C VAL A 298 -16.70 -7.54 -20.02
N ASP A 299 -17.48 -8.61 -20.18
CA ASP A 299 -17.10 -9.96 -19.75
C ASP A 299 -15.87 -10.47 -20.54
N VAL A 300 -15.88 -10.32 -21.87
CA VAL A 300 -14.73 -10.69 -22.72
C VAL A 300 -13.49 -9.89 -22.33
N GLU A 301 -13.63 -8.58 -22.13
CA GLU A 301 -12.55 -7.72 -21.65
C GLU A 301 -11.95 -8.21 -20.33
N ARG A 302 -12.78 -8.53 -19.33
CA ARG A 302 -12.29 -8.99 -18.02
C ARG A 302 -11.58 -10.34 -18.08
N ARG A 303 -11.91 -11.20 -19.03
CA ARG A 303 -11.24 -12.50 -19.24
C ARG A 303 -9.82 -12.36 -19.77
N VAL A 304 -9.51 -11.25 -20.44
CA VAL A 304 -8.26 -11.06 -21.20
C VAL A 304 -7.48 -9.80 -20.78
N SER A 305 -8.03 -8.95 -19.90
CA SER A 305 -7.53 -7.62 -19.54
C SER A 305 -6.10 -7.62 -18.98
N ALA A 306 -5.68 -8.70 -18.31
CA ALA A 306 -4.31 -8.85 -17.80
C ALA A 306 -3.24 -8.97 -18.92
N LEU A 307 -3.64 -9.21 -20.17
CA LEU A 307 -2.71 -9.56 -21.25
C LEU A 307 -2.30 -8.36 -22.13
N GLN A 308 -3.08 -7.29 -22.25
CA GLN A 308 -2.78 -6.12 -23.10
C GLN A 308 -3.43 -4.78 -22.62
N PRO A 309 -3.28 -4.37 -21.35
CA PRO A 309 -3.94 -3.15 -20.86
C PRO A 309 -3.48 -1.87 -21.57
N GLN A 310 -2.20 -1.79 -21.94
CA GLN A 310 -1.61 -0.60 -22.60
C GLN A 310 -2.16 -0.39 -24.03
N GLY A 311 -2.37 -1.46 -24.79
CA GLY A 311 -2.90 -1.39 -26.15
C GLY A 311 -4.34 -0.90 -26.19
N ARG A 312 -5.17 -1.38 -25.26
CA ARG A 312 -6.57 -0.93 -25.08
C ARG A 312 -6.61 0.55 -24.70
N PHE A 313 -5.79 0.96 -23.73
CA PHE A 313 -5.69 2.37 -23.32
C PHE A 313 -5.28 3.28 -24.49
N ALA A 314 -4.26 2.91 -25.26
CA ALA A 314 -3.80 3.69 -26.40
C ALA A 314 -4.89 3.88 -27.48
N ILE A 315 -5.66 2.84 -27.79
CA ILE A 315 -6.81 2.93 -28.71
C ILE A 315 -7.85 3.92 -28.18
N MET A 316 -8.20 3.83 -26.89
CA MET A 316 -9.20 4.70 -26.27
C MET A 316 -8.77 6.17 -26.24
N VAL A 317 -7.51 6.44 -25.90
CA VAL A 317 -6.94 7.79 -25.90
C VAL A 317 -6.97 8.38 -27.31
N ILE A 318 -6.46 7.68 -28.31
CA ILE A 318 -6.38 8.19 -29.69
C ILE A 318 -7.78 8.39 -30.28
N GLU A 319 -8.73 7.51 -29.96
CA GLU A 319 -10.11 7.67 -30.41
C GLU A 319 -10.82 8.87 -29.76
N ALA A 320 -10.51 9.18 -28.50
CA ALA A 320 -11.13 10.30 -27.80
C ALA A 320 -10.71 11.68 -28.34
N VAL A 321 -9.65 11.73 -29.14
CA VAL A 321 -9.10 12.94 -29.76
C VAL A 321 -10.16 13.61 -30.66
N PRO A 322 -10.42 14.93 -30.51
CA PRO A 322 -11.47 15.64 -31.25
C PRO A 322 -11.42 15.44 -32.77
N GLU A 323 -10.23 15.50 -33.37
CA GLU A 323 -10.01 15.36 -34.82
C GLU A 323 -10.26 13.94 -35.33
N VAL A 324 -10.05 12.93 -34.49
CA VAL A 324 -10.40 11.53 -34.81
C VAL A 324 -11.91 11.33 -34.70
N ARG A 325 -12.55 11.95 -33.70
CA ARG A 325 -14.01 11.91 -33.51
C ARG A 325 -14.78 12.65 -34.59
N SER A 326 -14.28 13.81 -35.03
CA SER A 326 -14.86 14.61 -36.10
C SER A 326 -14.55 14.06 -37.50
N GLY A 327 -13.60 13.12 -37.60
CA GLY A 327 -13.18 12.51 -38.86
C GLY A 327 -12.17 13.34 -39.66
N GLU A 328 -11.60 14.38 -39.06
CA GLU A 328 -10.55 15.24 -39.62
C GLU A 328 -9.18 14.54 -39.72
N ALA A 329 -9.00 13.43 -39.01
CA ALA A 329 -7.83 12.53 -39.09
C ALA A 329 -8.22 11.17 -39.72
N PRO A 330 -8.43 11.09 -41.05
CA PRO A 330 -9.04 9.92 -41.69
C PRO A 330 -8.15 8.67 -41.67
N ARG A 331 -6.82 8.81 -41.76
CA ARG A 331 -5.91 7.65 -41.69
C ARG A 331 -5.89 7.08 -40.28
N THR A 332 -5.80 7.95 -39.27
CA THR A 332 -5.89 7.56 -37.86
C THR A 332 -7.24 6.92 -37.56
N THR A 333 -8.35 7.49 -38.04
CA THR A 333 -9.70 6.93 -37.85
C THR A 333 -9.82 5.51 -38.43
N ALA A 334 -9.30 5.29 -39.64
CA ALA A 334 -9.26 3.97 -40.25
C ALA A 334 -8.38 2.99 -39.44
N ALA A 335 -7.22 3.45 -38.97
CA ALA A 335 -6.30 2.64 -38.18
C ALA A 335 -6.86 2.30 -36.78
N VAL A 336 -7.59 3.20 -36.13
CA VAL A 336 -8.31 2.95 -34.87
C VAL A 336 -9.35 1.83 -35.07
N ARG A 337 -10.13 1.88 -36.16
CA ARG A 337 -11.10 0.82 -36.48
C ARG A 337 -10.41 -0.53 -36.72
N ALA A 338 -9.30 -0.53 -37.44
CA ALA A 338 -8.51 -1.75 -37.67
C ALA A 338 -7.92 -2.31 -36.37
N ALA A 339 -7.36 -1.45 -35.51
CA ALA A 339 -6.82 -1.83 -34.21
C ALA A 339 -7.91 -2.38 -33.28
N ARG A 340 -9.11 -1.78 -33.25
CA ARG A 340 -10.27 -2.30 -32.51
C ARG A 340 -10.72 -3.68 -33.00
N ALA A 341 -10.82 -3.86 -34.31
CA ALA A 341 -11.21 -5.13 -34.89
C ALA A 341 -10.16 -6.23 -34.59
N ALA A 342 -8.87 -5.89 -34.68
CA ALA A 342 -7.78 -6.80 -34.33
C ALA A 342 -7.77 -7.12 -32.83
N LEU A 343 -8.04 -6.14 -31.96
CA LEU A 343 -8.16 -6.34 -30.52
C LEU A 343 -9.33 -7.26 -30.18
N ALA A 344 -10.51 -7.06 -30.80
CA ALA A 344 -11.67 -7.94 -30.59
C ALA A 344 -11.38 -9.39 -31.03
N ARG A 345 -10.68 -9.59 -32.15
CA ARG A 345 -10.23 -10.92 -32.60
C ARG A 345 -9.22 -11.55 -31.64
N PHE A 346 -8.27 -10.77 -31.17
CA PHE A 346 -7.29 -11.19 -30.18
C PHE A 346 -7.95 -11.60 -28.87
N ASP A 347 -8.85 -10.76 -28.35
CA ASP A 347 -9.62 -11.01 -27.12
C ASP A 347 -10.43 -12.32 -27.25
N ALA A 348 -11.13 -12.51 -28.37
CA ALA A 348 -11.91 -13.73 -28.63
C ALA A 348 -11.04 -15.00 -28.76
N ALA A 349 -9.95 -14.94 -29.54
CA ALA A 349 -9.03 -16.07 -29.71
C ALA A 349 -8.33 -16.45 -28.40
N THR A 350 -7.98 -15.44 -27.60
CA THR A 350 -7.33 -15.63 -26.29
C THR A 350 -8.31 -16.21 -25.27
N ALA A 351 -9.55 -15.72 -25.20
CA ALA A 351 -10.57 -16.30 -24.33
C ALA A 351 -10.86 -17.77 -24.67
N ALA A 352 -10.84 -18.14 -25.96
CA ALA A 352 -10.97 -19.52 -26.40
C ALA A 352 -9.74 -20.38 -26.05
N ASP A 353 -8.53 -19.83 -26.16
CA ASP A 353 -7.27 -20.48 -25.75
C ASP A 353 -7.22 -20.73 -24.23
N ILE A 354 -7.60 -19.75 -23.42
CA ILE A 354 -7.73 -19.89 -21.96
C ILE A 354 -8.67 -21.05 -21.62
N ARG A 355 -9.86 -21.09 -22.23
CA ARG A 355 -10.80 -22.20 -21.98
C ARG A 355 -10.22 -23.56 -22.35
N ALA A 356 -9.58 -23.66 -23.51
CA ALA A 356 -8.99 -24.91 -23.96
C ALA A 356 -7.88 -25.41 -23.02
N ARG A 357 -7.07 -24.50 -22.47
CA ARG A 357 -6.05 -24.82 -21.47
C ARG A 357 -6.67 -25.35 -20.17
N LEU A 358 -7.76 -24.74 -19.71
CA LEU A 358 -8.50 -25.22 -18.54
C LEU A 358 -9.07 -26.62 -18.77
N ASP A 359 -9.68 -26.86 -19.93
CA ASP A 359 -10.24 -28.18 -20.29
C ASP A 359 -9.13 -29.25 -20.40
N ALA A 360 -7.96 -28.91 -20.96
CA ALA A 360 -6.80 -29.81 -21.00
C ALA A 360 -6.27 -30.10 -19.59
N GLY A 361 -6.12 -29.08 -18.76
CA GLY A 361 -5.73 -29.23 -17.36
C GLY A 361 -6.70 -30.10 -16.56
N ALA A 362 -8.01 -29.99 -16.81
CA ALA A 362 -9.04 -30.80 -16.14
C ALA A 362 -8.97 -32.29 -16.50
N ARG A 363 -8.39 -32.62 -17.66
CA ARG A 363 -8.05 -33.99 -18.07
C ARG A 363 -6.66 -34.44 -17.61
N GLY A 364 -5.81 -33.52 -17.16
CA GLY A 364 -4.40 -33.79 -16.86
C GLY A 364 -3.61 -34.01 -18.15
N GLU A 365 -3.90 -33.21 -19.17
CA GLU A 365 -3.22 -33.22 -20.47
C GLU A 365 -2.55 -31.87 -20.71
N PRO A 366 -1.39 -31.83 -21.40
CA PRO A 366 -0.81 -30.57 -21.85
C PRO A 366 -1.76 -29.88 -22.83
N SER A 367 -1.81 -28.55 -22.78
CA SER A 367 -2.58 -27.79 -23.78
C SER A 367 -1.95 -27.94 -25.16
N ALA A 368 -2.78 -28.16 -26.18
CA ALA A 368 -2.35 -28.11 -27.57
C ALA A 368 -1.97 -26.67 -27.95
N ASP A 369 -0.98 -26.54 -28.85
CA ASP A 369 -0.64 -25.26 -29.46
C ASP A 369 -1.83 -24.71 -30.25
N ARG A 370 -2.16 -23.44 -30.03
CA ARG A 370 -3.23 -22.74 -30.76
C ARG A 370 -2.66 -21.66 -31.67
N PRO A 371 -2.43 -21.97 -32.96
CA PRO A 371 -1.87 -21.01 -33.91
C PRO A 371 -2.78 -19.79 -34.13
N GLU A 372 -4.09 -19.94 -33.89
CA GLU A 372 -5.09 -18.87 -34.00
C GLU A 372 -4.83 -17.72 -33.01
N ALA A 373 -4.55 -18.01 -31.74
CA ALA A 373 -4.23 -16.99 -30.73
C ALA A 373 -2.91 -16.28 -31.05
N LYS A 374 -1.92 -17.02 -31.57
CA LYS A 374 -0.65 -16.45 -32.03
C LYS A 374 -0.85 -15.54 -33.24
N ALA A 375 -1.63 -15.98 -34.23
CA ALA A 375 -1.95 -15.19 -35.42
C ALA A 375 -2.72 -13.91 -35.05
N ALA A 376 -3.70 -14.00 -34.14
CA ALA A 376 -4.44 -12.83 -33.66
C ALA A 376 -3.53 -11.85 -32.88
N SER A 377 -2.54 -12.35 -32.12
CA SER A 377 -1.53 -11.51 -31.46
C SER A 377 -0.63 -10.78 -32.47
N GLU A 378 -0.20 -11.47 -33.53
CA GLU A 378 0.57 -10.88 -34.63
C GLU A 378 -0.23 -9.83 -35.39
N GLU A 379 -1.51 -10.10 -35.65
CA GLU A 379 -2.42 -9.16 -36.28
C GLU A 379 -2.64 -7.91 -35.42
N LEU A 380 -2.89 -8.06 -34.12
CA LEU A 380 -3.01 -6.94 -33.19
C LEU A 380 -1.74 -6.10 -33.16
N ARG A 381 -0.56 -6.73 -33.12
CA ARG A 381 0.72 -6.01 -33.16
C ARG A 381 0.87 -5.20 -34.46
N ALA A 382 0.51 -5.78 -35.60
CA ALA A 382 0.55 -5.08 -36.89
C ALA A 382 -0.45 -3.92 -36.94
N ALA A 383 -1.67 -4.11 -36.42
CA ALA A 383 -2.70 -3.07 -36.38
C ALA A 383 -2.31 -1.92 -35.43
N MET A 384 -1.71 -2.22 -34.27
CA MET A 384 -1.17 -1.21 -33.35
C MET A 384 0.00 -0.44 -33.98
N GLN A 385 0.92 -1.12 -34.67
CA GLN A 385 1.98 -0.43 -35.43
C GLN A 385 1.40 0.47 -36.52
N GLY A 386 0.37 0.01 -37.23
CA GLY A 386 -0.36 0.82 -38.20
C GLY A 386 -1.05 2.04 -37.59
N LEU A 387 -1.64 1.91 -36.40
CA LEU A 387 -2.24 3.01 -35.64
C LEU A 387 -1.19 4.05 -35.25
N MET A 388 -0.07 3.62 -34.66
CA MET A 388 1.02 4.53 -34.27
C MET A 388 1.63 5.23 -35.49
N GLY A 389 1.77 4.52 -36.62
CA GLY A 389 2.25 5.09 -37.88
C GLY A 389 1.28 6.10 -38.51
N ALA A 390 -0.03 5.81 -38.49
CA ALA A 390 -1.06 6.72 -38.98
C ALA A 390 -1.14 8.00 -38.13
N TRP A 391 -1.11 7.83 -36.79
CA TRP A 391 -1.04 8.93 -35.85
C TRP A 391 0.20 9.80 -36.09
N GLY A 392 1.39 9.19 -36.17
CA GLY A 392 2.64 9.92 -36.41
C GLY A 392 2.66 10.66 -37.75
N ALA A 393 2.06 10.09 -38.81
CA ALA A 393 1.99 10.72 -40.12
C ALA A 393 1.02 11.93 -40.15
N GLU A 394 -0.10 11.86 -39.43
CA GLU A 394 -1.09 12.96 -39.34
C GLU A 394 -0.76 13.96 -38.22
N SER A 395 0.23 13.67 -37.39
CA SER A 395 0.69 14.49 -36.26
C SER A 395 2.11 15.04 -36.44
N ALA A 396 2.72 14.83 -37.60
CA ALA A 396 4.11 15.21 -37.85
C ALA A 396 4.35 16.70 -37.58
N GLY A 397 5.27 17.00 -36.67
CA GLY A 397 5.66 18.36 -36.29
C GLY A 397 4.82 19.02 -35.20
N ASN A 398 3.87 18.30 -34.59
CA ASN A 398 3.08 18.80 -33.46
C ASN A 398 3.54 18.15 -32.14
N ALA A 399 4.31 18.92 -31.34
CA ALA A 399 4.86 18.47 -30.06
C ALA A 399 3.77 18.04 -29.05
N ASP A 400 2.61 18.69 -29.07
CA ASP A 400 1.48 18.37 -28.18
C ASP A 400 0.90 16.99 -28.49
N ARG A 401 0.92 16.56 -29.76
CA ARG A 401 0.44 15.23 -30.16
C ARG A 401 1.47 14.13 -29.95
N GLU A 402 2.75 14.47 -29.89
CA GLU A 402 3.80 13.55 -29.48
C GLU A 402 3.75 13.31 -27.96
N ASP A 403 3.49 14.35 -27.17
CA ASP A 403 3.26 14.24 -25.71
C ASP A 403 2.07 13.32 -25.40
N LEU A 404 0.91 13.53 -26.06
CA LEU A 404 -0.26 12.64 -25.93
C LEU A 404 0.07 11.17 -26.23
N LEU A 405 0.89 10.91 -27.25
CA LEU A 405 1.29 9.55 -27.62
C LEU A 405 2.17 8.90 -26.54
N GLN A 406 3.03 9.66 -25.87
CA GLN A 406 3.86 9.15 -24.78
C GLN A 406 3.01 8.71 -23.59
N TRP A 407 2.01 9.51 -23.22
CA TRP A 407 1.06 9.16 -22.17
C TRP A 407 0.17 7.98 -22.55
N ALA A 408 -0.30 7.92 -23.80
CA ALA A 408 -1.10 6.82 -24.32
C ALA A 408 -0.34 5.48 -24.39
N ALA A 409 0.94 5.51 -24.79
CA ALA A 409 1.74 4.30 -24.96
C ALA A 409 2.36 3.79 -23.64
N ALA A 410 2.52 4.67 -22.65
CA ALA A 410 3.15 4.34 -21.37
C ALA A 410 2.41 4.98 -20.17
N PRO A 411 1.13 4.61 -19.91
CA PRO A 411 0.35 5.17 -18.80
C PRO A 411 0.97 4.90 -17.41
N GLY A 412 1.76 3.84 -17.25
CA GLY A 412 2.45 3.54 -16.00
C GLY A 412 3.59 4.50 -15.64
N ARG A 413 3.81 5.58 -16.41
CA ARG A 413 4.80 6.62 -16.11
C ARG A 413 4.32 7.65 -15.07
N GLY A 414 3.01 7.74 -14.85
CA GLY A 414 2.43 8.67 -13.89
C GLY A 414 1.24 8.07 -13.17
N THR A 415 0.78 8.77 -12.13
CA THR A 415 -0.42 8.39 -11.40
C THR A 415 -1.67 8.56 -12.27
N ALA A 416 -2.79 7.95 -11.86
CA ALA A 416 -4.05 8.10 -12.59
C ALA A 416 -4.46 9.58 -12.75
N ASP A 417 -4.14 10.41 -11.76
CA ASP A 417 -4.44 11.84 -11.74
C ASP A 417 -3.50 12.61 -12.68
N GLU A 418 -2.19 12.34 -12.63
CA GLU A 418 -1.21 12.95 -13.55
C GLU A 418 -1.54 12.61 -15.02
N VAL A 419 -1.89 11.35 -15.29
CA VAL A 419 -2.29 10.91 -16.63
C VAL A 419 -3.60 11.58 -17.03
N ARG A 420 -4.57 11.72 -16.12
CA ARG A 420 -5.84 12.43 -16.39
C ARG A 420 -5.58 13.88 -16.76
N ASP A 421 -4.72 14.58 -16.02
CA ASP A 421 -4.41 15.99 -16.23
C ASP A 421 -3.61 16.20 -17.51
N ALA A 422 -2.65 15.31 -17.81
CA ALA A 422 -1.93 15.31 -19.07
C ALA A 422 -2.88 15.12 -20.26
N LEU A 423 -3.78 14.14 -20.19
CA LEU A 423 -4.76 13.88 -21.24
C LEU A 423 -5.82 15.00 -21.36
N ALA A 424 -6.19 15.65 -20.26
CA ALA A 424 -7.20 16.71 -20.26
C ALA A 424 -6.81 17.91 -21.15
N LYS A 425 -5.51 18.18 -21.30
CA LYS A 425 -4.97 19.21 -22.20
C LYS A 425 -5.37 19.00 -23.67
N HIS A 426 -5.58 17.74 -24.08
CA HIS A 426 -5.83 17.36 -25.46
C HIS A 426 -7.26 16.85 -25.71
N LEU A 427 -7.83 16.13 -24.73
CA LEU A 427 -9.16 15.49 -24.85
C LEU A 427 -10.27 16.32 -24.19
N GLY A 428 -9.92 17.28 -23.36
CA GLY A 428 -10.80 17.95 -22.42
C GLY A 428 -10.99 17.14 -21.12
N PRO A 429 -11.27 17.80 -19.97
CA PRO A 429 -11.30 17.16 -18.65
C PRO A 429 -12.28 15.98 -18.55
N ALA A 430 -13.47 16.14 -19.11
CA ALA A 430 -14.51 15.11 -19.03
C ALA A 430 -14.17 13.84 -19.84
N ALA A 431 -13.47 13.98 -20.97
CA ALA A 431 -13.10 12.81 -21.78
C ALA A 431 -11.88 12.10 -21.20
N ALA A 432 -10.89 12.86 -20.70
CA ALA A 432 -9.75 12.31 -19.98
C ALA A 432 -10.18 11.53 -18.73
N ALA A 433 -11.10 12.09 -17.92
CA ALA A 433 -11.64 11.41 -16.75
C ALA A 433 -12.31 10.08 -17.10
N ARG A 434 -13.12 10.04 -18.18
CA ARG A 434 -13.76 8.80 -18.64
C ARG A 434 -12.76 7.75 -19.12
N VAL A 435 -11.74 8.16 -19.87
CA VAL A 435 -10.72 7.23 -20.39
C VAL A 435 -9.89 6.65 -19.24
N VAL A 436 -9.43 7.47 -18.30
CA VAL A 436 -8.68 6.99 -17.12
C VAL A 436 -9.54 6.06 -16.24
N ALA A 437 -10.80 6.44 -15.98
CA ALA A 437 -11.71 5.64 -15.14
C ALA A 437 -12.12 4.29 -15.77
N SER A 438 -11.94 4.13 -17.08
CA SER A 438 -12.25 2.87 -17.78
C SER A 438 -11.14 1.81 -17.67
N MET A 439 -9.96 2.17 -17.16
CA MET A 439 -8.86 1.24 -16.97
C MET A 439 -8.72 0.82 -15.50
N PRO A 440 -8.23 -0.40 -15.22
CA PRO A 440 -7.89 -0.78 -13.86
C PRO A 440 -6.73 0.08 -13.33
N SER A 441 -6.74 0.40 -12.03
CA SER A 441 -5.73 1.23 -11.37
C SER A 441 -4.30 0.72 -11.57
N THR A 442 -4.12 -0.59 -11.74
CA THR A 442 -2.84 -1.27 -12.01
C THR A 442 -2.17 -0.85 -13.32
N VAL A 443 -2.86 -0.12 -14.20
CA VAL A 443 -2.31 0.43 -15.45
C VAL A 443 -1.45 1.67 -15.20
N PHE A 444 -1.74 2.39 -14.11
CA PHE A 444 -1.09 3.62 -13.72
C PHE A 444 -0.06 3.36 -12.62
N ALA A 445 0.85 4.31 -12.41
CA ALA A 445 1.70 4.25 -11.23
C ALA A 445 0.85 4.47 -9.97
N GLU A 446 1.15 3.72 -8.91
CA GLU A 446 0.59 4.03 -7.60
C GLU A 446 1.14 5.36 -7.11
N GLU A 447 0.25 6.19 -6.55
CA GLU A 447 0.64 7.40 -5.86
C GLU A 447 1.47 6.99 -4.65
N LYS A 448 2.80 7.02 -4.81
CA LYS A 448 3.69 7.06 -3.66
C LYS A 448 3.52 8.44 -3.07
N VAL A 449 2.58 8.58 -2.13
CA VAL A 449 2.54 9.74 -1.25
C VAL A 449 3.79 9.64 -0.39
N VAL A 450 4.89 10.12 -0.94
CA VAL A 450 6.07 10.37 -0.15
C VAL A 450 5.89 11.77 0.38
N PRO A 451 5.77 11.98 1.70
CA PRO A 451 5.63 13.32 2.26
C PRO A 451 6.73 14.22 1.68
N ASP A 452 6.32 15.41 1.25
CA ASP A 452 7.15 16.43 0.60
C ASP A 452 8.47 16.63 1.36
N PHE A 453 9.54 16.13 0.77
CA PHE A 453 10.90 16.57 1.08
C PHE A 453 11.65 16.64 -0.25
N ASP A 454 11.97 17.86 -0.68
CA ASP A 454 12.85 18.13 -1.83
C ASP A 454 14.24 17.56 -1.53
N PHE A 455 14.57 16.43 -2.18
CA PHE A 455 15.93 15.89 -2.17
C PHE A 455 16.69 16.38 -3.40
N ASP A 456 17.89 16.89 -3.16
CA ASP A 456 18.84 17.22 -4.21
C ASP A 456 19.46 15.94 -4.81
N SER A 457 19.23 15.71 -6.10
CA SER A 457 19.73 14.55 -6.86
C SER A 457 21.26 14.49 -6.95
N ASP A 458 21.95 15.56 -6.57
CA ASP A 458 23.41 15.68 -6.68
C ASP A 458 24.17 15.09 -5.48
N LEU A 459 23.46 14.65 -4.41
CA LEU A 459 24.06 14.09 -3.21
C LEU A 459 24.01 12.56 -3.17
N SER A 460 25.05 11.93 -2.61
CA SER A 460 24.98 10.50 -2.29
C SER A 460 23.99 10.26 -1.14
N PHE A 461 23.39 9.08 -1.11
CA PHE A 461 22.41 8.72 -0.08
C PHE A 461 22.96 8.85 1.36
N ALA A 462 24.24 8.53 1.58
CA ALA A 462 24.91 8.69 2.87
C ALA A 462 25.10 10.17 3.26
N GLU A 463 25.46 11.03 2.29
CA GLU A 463 25.52 12.48 2.47
C GLU A 463 24.14 13.04 2.80
N GLN A 464 23.09 12.62 2.09
CA GLN A 464 21.72 13.11 2.33
C GLN A 464 21.18 12.76 3.73
N LEU A 465 21.60 11.63 4.29
CA LEU A 465 21.13 11.13 5.58
C LEU A 465 21.83 11.76 6.78
N LEU A 466 23.10 12.07 6.63
CA LEU A 466 23.94 12.62 7.70
C LEU A 466 24.10 14.14 7.59
N LEU A 467 23.96 14.69 6.37
CA LEU A 467 23.85 16.13 6.08
C LEU A 467 22.40 16.59 5.90
N ALA A 468 21.41 15.75 6.25
CA ALA A 468 19.99 16.04 6.20
C ALA A 468 19.67 17.47 6.68
N PRO A 469 18.65 18.13 6.10
CA PRO A 469 18.41 19.55 6.31
C PRO A 469 18.42 19.87 7.81
N GLY A 470 19.20 20.88 8.18
CA GLY A 470 19.15 21.46 9.53
C GLY A 470 17.76 22.06 9.79
N MET A 471 17.66 22.98 10.74
CA MET A 471 16.44 23.74 10.93
C MET A 471 15.98 24.36 9.59
N ASP A 472 14.80 23.94 9.09
CA ASP A 472 14.17 24.55 7.92
C ASP A 472 13.45 25.84 8.31
N HIS A 473 12.97 26.61 7.32
CA HIS A 473 12.36 27.91 7.60
C HIS A 473 11.12 27.80 8.50
N ALA A 474 10.34 26.72 8.37
CA ALA A 474 9.17 26.47 9.20
C ALA A 474 9.56 26.18 10.66
N ALA A 475 10.57 25.34 10.89
CA ALA A 475 11.11 25.07 12.21
C ALA A 475 11.81 26.30 12.82
N PHE A 476 12.49 27.11 11.99
CA PHE A 476 13.06 28.38 12.39
C PHE A 476 11.99 29.35 12.88
N ARG A 477 10.90 29.53 12.12
CA ARG A 477 9.77 30.38 12.53
C ARG A 477 9.14 29.91 13.84
N ARG A 478 8.96 28.60 14.01
CA ARG A 478 8.49 28.02 15.28
C ARG A 478 9.46 28.33 16.43
N ALA A 479 10.76 28.13 16.23
CA ALA A 479 11.77 28.43 17.25
C ALA A 479 11.82 29.94 17.57
N ALA A 480 11.71 30.81 16.56
CA ALA A 480 11.63 32.25 16.76
C ALA A 480 10.36 32.66 17.52
N ARG A 481 9.20 32.08 17.18
CA ARG A 481 7.95 32.25 17.93
C ARG A 481 8.09 31.77 19.37
N ALA A 482 8.81 30.67 19.60
CA ALA A 482 9.12 30.18 20.95
C ALA A 482 9.96 31.19 21.76
N LEU A 483 10.88 31.91 21.12
CA LEU A 483 11.64 33.01 21.70
C LEU A 483 10.78 34.26 21.93
N GLY A 484 9.58 34.34 21.34
CA GLY A 484 8.66 35.48 21.44
C GLY A 484 8.78 36.49 20.29
N ALA A 485 9.40 36.09 19.18
CA ALA A 485 9.37 36.87 17.95
C ALA A 485 7.97 36.91 17.34
N LYS A 486 7.66 37.99 16.61
CA LYS A 486 6.47 38.06 15.75
C LYS A 486 6.74 37.34 14.43
N ASP A 487 5.71 36.74 13.84
CA ASP A 487 5.85 35.95 12.61
C ASP A 487 6.39 36.75 11.41
N ASP A 488 6.11 38.05 11.35
CA ASP A 488 6.52 38.95 10.27
C ASP A 488 7.67 39.90 10.67
N ASP A 489 8.49 39.54 11.66
CA ASP A 489 9.61 40.39 12.08
C ASP A 489 10.75 40.37 11.03
N ALA A 490 10.88 41.47 10.29
CA ALA A 490 11.88 41.62 9.24
C ALA A 490 13.33 41.45 9.73
N MET A 491 13.62 41.75 11.00
CA MET A 491 14.96 41.53 11.57
C MET A 491 15.21 40.06 11.88
N VAL A 492 14.17 39.31 12.23
CA VAL A 492 14.24 37.86 12.44
C VAL A 492 14.44 37.14 11.10
N GLU A 493 13.77 37.58 10.03
CA GLU A 493 14.02 37.04 8.68
C GLU A 493 15.45 37.33 8.18
N GLN A 494 16.07 38.47 8.56
CA GLN A 494 17.50 38.69 8.30
C GLN A 494 18.43 37.77 9.12
N VAL A 495 17.99 37.30 10.29
CA VAL A 495 18.72 36.25 11.03
C VAL A 495 18.61 34.91 10.29
N TRP A 496 17.46 34.62 9.68
CA TRP A 496 17.29 33.44 8.83
C TRP A 496 18.25 33.44 7.64
N GLU A 497 18.35 34.54 6.89
CA GLU A 497 19.30 34.66 5.76
C GLU A 497 20.75 34.41 6.20
N ARG A 498 21.15 34.93 7.37
CA ARG A 498 22.48 34.69 7.94
C ARG A 498 22.67 33.25 8.42
N HIS A 499 21.63 32.63 8.98
CA HIS A 499 21.64 31.21 9.32
C HIS A 499 21.82 30.35 8.06
N GLU A 500 21.08 30.62 7.00
CA GLU A 500 21.16 29.92 5.73
C GLU A 500 22.57 30.03 5.11
N ALA A 501 23.16 31.22 5.13
CA ALA A 501 24.53 31.45 4.67
C ALA A 501 25.56 30.63 5.49
N ARG A 502 25.46 30.64 6.83
CA ARG A 502 26.32 29.82 7.71
C ARG A 502 26.14 28.34 7.44
N ARG A 503 24.89 27.88 7.26
CA ARG A 503 24.58 26.48 6.97
C ARG A 503 25.20 26.06 5.64
N ALA A 504 25.09 26.89 4.61
CA ALA A 504 25.69 26.62 3.30
C ALA A 504 27.23 26.56 3.35
N GLU A 505 27.87 27.42 4.15
CA GLU A 505 29.32 27.39 4.36
C GLU A 505 29.75 26.11 5.12
N LEU A 506 29.07 25.80 6.22
CA LEU A 506 29.29 24.57 7.00
C LEU A 506 29.12 23.34 6.13
N GLU A 507 28.05 23.29 5.34
CA GLU A 507 27.76 22.20 4.42
C GLU A 507 28.84 22.05 3.34
N SER A 508 29.28 23.15 2.73
CA SER A 508 30.36 23.14 1.73
C SER A 508 31.66 22.59 2.31
N ARG A 509 32.04 23.05 3.51
CA ARG A 509 33.23 22.55 4.23
C ARG A 509 33.11 21.06 4.56
N GLN A 510 32.00 20.65 5.15
CA GLN A 510 31.73 19.25 5.50
C GLN A 510 31.78 18.35 4.26
N ARG A 511 31.19 18.77 3.13
CA ARG A 511 31.26 18.04 1.85
C ARG A 511 32.70 17.88 1.36
N ASN A 512 33.53 18.91 1.49
CA ASN A 512 34.93 18.83 1.06
C ASN A 512 35.75 17.85 1.92
N ASP A 513 35.54 17.86 3.24
CA ASP A 513 36.20 16.94 4.17
C ASP A 513 35.79 15.49 3.91
N LEU A 514 34.50 15.25 3.65
CA LEU A 514 33.96 13.93 3.29
C LEU A 514 34.52 13.42 1.97
N ARG A 515 34.57 14.27 0.94
CA ARG A 515 35.17 13.92 -0.36
C ARG A 515 36.64 13.57 -0.25
N ALA A 516 37.40 14.26 0.61
CA ALA A 516 38.81 13.93 0.85
C ALA A 516 38.96 12.54 1.48
N LEU A 517 38.11 12.21 2.47
CA LEU A 517 38.08 10.89 3.10
C LEU A 517 37.61 9.78 2.14
N GLU A 518 36.64 10.06 1.28
CA GLU A 518 36.21 9.14 0.21
C GLU A 518 37.31 8.88 -0.80
N GLN A 519 38.01 9.92 -1.26
CA GLN A 519 39.14 9.77 -2.17
C GLN A 519 40.24 8.90 -1.55
N ARG A 520 40.54 9.13 -0.27
CA ARG A 520 41.50 8.32 0.49
C ARG A 520 41.04 6.86 0.62
N ALA A 521 39.76 6.62 0.89
CA ALA A 521 39.20 5.27 0.93
C ALA A 521 39.28 4.57 -0.45
N VAL A 522 39.01 5.31 -1.53
CA VAL A 522 39.11 4.83 -2.92
C VAL A 522 40.56 4.48 -3.29
N GLU A 523 41.52 5.30 -2.88
CA GLU A 523 42.94 5.04 -3.11
C GLU A 523 43.42 3.79 -2.36
N LEU A 524 42.99 3.62 -1.10
CA LEU A 524 43.28 2.43 -0.30
C LEU A 524 42.63 1.17 -0.92
N ALA A 525 41.38 1.26 -1.38
CA ALA A 525 40.70 0.15 -2.05
C ALA A 525 41.34 -0.23 -3.41
N ARG A 526 41.95 0.74 -4.11
CA ARG A 526 42.67 0.49 -5.38
C ARG A 526 44.05 -0.12 -5.19
N THR A 527 44.68 0.10 -4.04
CA THR A 527 46.07 -0.32 -3.76
C THR A 527 46.16 -1.63 -2.99
N GLN A 528 45.07 -2.12 -2.40
CA GLN A 528 45.02 -3.42 -1.74
C GLN A 528 44.97 -4.57 -2.75
N ALA A 529 46.02 -5.39 -2.78
CA ALA A 529 45.95 -6.76 -3.28
C ALA A 529 45.23 -7.63 -2.23
N ALA A 530 44.74 -8.81 -2.61
CA ALA A 530 43.99 -9.71 -1.73
C ALA A 530 44.70 -10.11 -0.41
N ASP A 531 45.99 -9.82 -0.26
CA ASP A 531 46.85 -10.17 0.89
C ASP A 531 47.30 -8.96 1.76
N THR A 532 46.82 -7.74 1.51
CA THR A 532 47.25 -6.55 2.28
C THR A 532 46.34 -6.26 3.50
N ASP A 533 46.91 -5.80 4.62
CA ASP A 533 46.19 -5.45 5.86
C ASP A 533 45.03 -4.45 5.60
N PRO A 534 43.76 -4.80 5.91
CA PRO A 534 42.59 -3.95 5.73
C PRO A 534 42.40 -2.87 6.80
N ALA A 535 43.16 -2.90 7.89
CA ALA A 535 43.04 -1.94 9.00
C ALA A 535 43.13 -0.46 8.58
N PRO A 536 43.95 -0.05 7.59
CA PRO A 536 43.96 1.33 7.10
C PRO A 536 42.67 1.74 6.39
N PHE A 537 42.06 0.83 5.62
CA PHE A 537 40.78 1.08 4.95
C PHE A 537 39.63 1.16 5.95
N GLU A 538 39.55 0.22 6.89
CA GLU A 538 38.58 0.27 8.00
C GLU A 538 38.72 1.55 8.83
N ARG A 539 39.94 1.99 9.10
CA ARG A 539 40.21 3.24 9.82
C ARG A 539 39.72 4.46 9.03
N THR A 540 39.96 4.53 7.72
CA THR A 540 39.45 5.64 6.89
C THR A 540 37.93 5.66 6.81
N ILE A 541 37.27 4.50 6.77
CA ILE A 541 35.80 4.42 6.85
C ILE A 541 35.30 4.86 8.24
N ALA A 542 35.98 4.47 9.32
CA ALA A 542 35.64 4.93 10.67
C ALA A 542 35.85 6.45 10.83
N GLU A 543 36.93 7.01 10.29
CA GLU A 543 37.20 8.46 10.23
C GLU A 543 36.12 9.20 9.45
N TYR A 544 35.71 8.69 8.29
CA TYR A 544 34.60 9.22 7.49
C TYR A 544 33.29 9.26 8.28
N LEU A 545 32.92 8.15 8.93
CA LEU A 545 31.69 8.07 9.71
C LEU A 545 31.73 8.93 10.98
N GLN A 546 32.91 9.12 11.58
CA GLN A 546 33.07 10.00 12.74
C GLN A 546 33.04 11.48 12.34
N ALA A 547 33.60 11.85 11.19
CA ALA A 547 33.49 13.21 10.65
C ALA A 547 32.02 13.60 10.43
N LEU A 548 31.19 12.64 10.00
CA LEU A 548 29.75 12.82 9.86
C LEU A 548 29.03 13.05 11.20
N LEU A 549 29.39 12.33 12.26
CA LEU A 549 28.85 12.58 13.62
C LEU A 549 29.29 13.94 14.18
N ASN A 550 30.50 14.39 13.85
CA ASN A 550 30.99 15.70 14.26
C ASN A 550 30.24 16.83 13.54
N ALA A 551 29.94 16.65 12.25
CA ALA A 551 29.13 17.60 11.46
C ALA A 551 27.75 17.87 12.09
N ASP A 552 27.13 16.86 12.70
CA ASP A 552 25.87 17.00 13.43
C ASP A 552 26.00 17.92 14.66
N SER A 553 27.08 17.74 15.43
CA SER A 553 27.40 18.59 16.59
C SER A 553 27.67 20.05 16.18
N GLU A 554 28.36 20.26 15.05
CA GLU A 554 28.63 21.61 14.54
C GLU A 554 27.34 22.33 14.12
N ARG A 555 26.39 21.61 13.51
CA ARG A 555 25.08 22.17 13.14
C ARG A 555 24.26 22.54 14.38
N LEU A 556 24.32 21.72 15.45
CA LEU A 556 23.70 22.06 16.74
C LEU A 556 24.22 23.41 17.27
N ALA A 557 25.54 23.63 17.19
CA ALA A 557 26.15 24.88 17.61
C ALA A 557 25.72 26.07 16.74
N ALA A 558 25.49 25.85 15.43
CA ALA A 558 25.00 26.87 14.52
C ALA A 558 23.55 27.28 14.80
N ASP A 559 22.68 26.32 15.14
CA ASP A 559 21.30 26.58 15.59
C ASP A 559 21.31 27.41 16.89
N ASP A 560 22.14 27.04 17.87
CA ASP A 560 22.28 27.75 19.14
C ASP A 560 22.73 29.22 18.95
N GLU A 561 23.69 29.45 18.05
CA GLU A 561 24.13 30.82 17.72
C GLU A 561 23.02 31.62 17.03
N THR A 562 22.20 30.96 16.22
CA THR A 562 21.03 31.57 15.58
C THR A 562 20.00 32.01 16.63
N PHE A 563 19.76 31.19 17.66
CA PHE A 563 18.86 31.55 18.76
C PHE A 563 19.39 32.73 19.59
N ARG A 564 20.71 32.83 19.80
CA ARG A 564 21.32 34.01 20.44
C ARG A 564 21.09 35.27 19.63
N GLU A 565 21.26 35.20 18.30
CA GLU A 565 21.01 36.34 17.43
C GLU A 565 19.54 36.79 17.45
N ILE A 566 18.58 35.85 17.42
CA ILE A 566 17.16 36.18 17.56
C ILE A 566 16.91 36.85 18.92
N ALA A 567 17.46 36.30 20.00
CA ALA A 567 17.31 36.86 21.34
C ALA A 567 17.83 38.30 21.43
N ILE A 568 18.97 38.61 20.78
CA ILE A 568 19.50 39.97 20.69
C ILE A 568 18.53 40.88 19.93
N VAL A 569 17.99 40.41 18.79
CA VAL A 569 17.02 41.17 17.97
C VAL A 569 15.76 41.53 18.76
N ILE A 570 15.23 40.59 19.55
CA ILE A 570 13.99 40.79 20.32
C ILE A 570 14.23 41.32 21.75
N GLY A 571 15.48 41.58 22.13
CA GLY A 571 15.84 42.13 23.45
C GLY A 571 15.65 41.16 24.62
N MET A 572 15.83 39.86 24.41
CA MET A 572 15.64 38.81 25.41
C MET A 572 16.99 38.35 26.02
N PRO A 573 17.07 38.11 27.35
CA PRO A 573 18.28 37.61 27.99
C PRO A 573 18.53 36.12 27.68
N GLU A 574 19.81 35.71 27.59
CA GLU A 574 20.20 34.31 27.30
C GLU A 574 19.79 33.29 28.38
N SER A 575 19.51 33.75 29.60
CA SER A 575 19.03 32.89 30.70
C SER A 575 17.52 32.65 30.68
N ASP A 576 16.80 33.16 29.68
CA ASP A 576 15.35 33.00 29.56
C ASP A 576 14.98 31.55 29.21
N VAL A 577 13.92 31.03 29.82
CA VAL A 577 13.45 29.66 29.62
C VAL A 577 13.00 29.39 28.17
N ARG A 578 12.66 30.43 27.42
CA ARG A 578 12.31 30.34 26.00
C ARG A 578 13.45 29.81 25.11
N PHE A 579 14.70 29.94 25.54
CA PHE A 579 15.82 29.26 24.87
C PHE A 579 15.70 27.74 24.93
N ALA A 580 15.20 27.18 26.04
CA ALA A 580 14.97 25.75 26.14
C ALA A 580 13.85 25.30 25.18
N MET A 581 12.83 26.14 24.96
CA MET A 581 11.76 25.87 23.98
C MET A 581 12.31 25.84 22.55
N ALA A 582 13.06 26.87 22.15
CA ALA A 582 13.66 26.93 20.81
C ALA A 582 14.60 25.75 20.53
N ARG A 583 15.41 25.36 21.52
CA ARG A 583 16.29 24.19 21.44
C ARG A 583 15.50 22.88 21.33
N ALA A 584 14.39 22.74 22.05
CA ALA A 584 13.53 21.56 21.94
C ALA A 584 12.94 21.43 20.52
N VAL A 585 12.46 22.54 19.94
CA VAL A 585 11.94 22.58 18.56
C VAL A 585 13.02 22.18 17.53
N SER A 586 14.23 22.74 17.62
CA SER A 586 15.34 22.35 16.72
C SER A 586 15.73 20.88 16.91
N ALA A 587 15.85 20.40 18.15
CA ALA A 587 16.21 19.00 18.41
C ALA A 587 15.17 18.03 17.86
N ALA A 588 13.88 18.31 18.08
CA ALA A 588 12.80 17.50 17.53
C ALA A 588 12.81 17.49 16.00
N ARG A 589 12.99 18.65 15.35
CA ARG A 589 13.09 18.73 13.89
C ARG A 589 14.28 17.94 13.34
N ARG A 590 15.44 18.04 13.97
CA ARG A 590 16.64 17.29 13.55
C ARG A 590 16.47 15.80 13.77
N ALA A 591 15.75 15.38 14.81
CA ALA A 591 15.48 13.96 15.05
C ALA A 591 14.43 13.40 14.06
N SER A 592 13.59 14.25 13.46
CA SER A 592 12.61 13.91 12.41
C SER A 592 13.20 13.70 11.01
N LEU A 593 14.33 12.99 10.91
CA LEU A 593 14.87 12.60 9.61
C LEU A 593 13.86 11.74 8.85
N PRO A 594 13.91 11.70 7.51
CA PRO A 594 13.09 10.80 6.71
C PRO A 594 13.65 9.37 6.83
N TRP A 595 13.72 8.84 8.05
CA TRP A 595 14.15 7.47 8.32
C TRP A 595 13.30 6.48 7.50
N ARG A 596 12.07 6.88 7.12
CA ARG A 596 11.15 6.17 6.21
C ARG A 596 11.73 5.79 4.87
N ARG A 597 12.66 6.57 4.33
CA ARG A 597 13.27 6.23 3.04
C ARG A 597 14.46 5.25 3.16
N PHE A 598 14.81 4.76 4.36
CA PHE A 598 15.81 3.72 4.51
C PHE A 598 15.25 2.35 4.18
N ARG A 599 15.94 1.63 3.30
CA ARG A 599 15.61 0.26 2.89
C ARG A 599 15.80 -0.81 3.98
N GLN A 600 16.18 -0.41 5.19
CA GLN A 600 16.22 -1.29 6.36
C GLN A 600 15.23 -0.78 7.42
N PRO A 601 13.91 -0.83 7.15
CA PRO A 601 12.90 -0.52 8.16
C PRO A 601 13.20 -1.27 9.45
N TRP A 602 13.60 -2.54 9.35
CA TRP A 602 13.93 -3.40 10.49
C TRP A 602 14.97 -2.86 11.48
N LEU A 603 15.82 -1.92 11.06
CA LEU A 603 16.84 -1.30 11.90
C LEU A 603 16.41 0.10 12.38
N LEU A 604 16.03 0.98 11.45
CA LEU A 604 15.81 2.42 11.74
C LEU A 604 14.34 2.80 11.87
N GLY A 605 13.43 1.90 11.54
CA GLY A 605 11.99 2.08 11.65
C GLY A 605 11.51 2.59 13.01
N PRO A 606 12.13 2.22 14.16
CA PRO A 606 11.75 2.82 15.45
C PRO A 606 11.95 4.35 15.53
N LEU A 607 12.85 4.93 14.73
CA LEU A 607 13.24 6.34 14.82
C LEU A 607 12.31 7.32 14.07
N TRP A 608 11.57 6.87 13.04
CA TRP A 608 10.57 7.73 12.35
C TRP A 608 9.25 7.88 13.11
N GLN A 609 9.09 7.16 14.23
CA GLN A 609 7.80 7.02 14.92
C GLN A 609 7.51 8.19 15.88
N ALA A 610 8.22 9.32 15.73
CA ALA A 610 8.29 10.39 16.73
C ALA A 610 8.43 11.78 16.08
N ASP A 611 7.86 12.00 14.89
CA ASP A 611 8.02 13.30 14.20
C ASP A 611 7.13 14.42 14.76
N ALA A 612 6.17 14.05 15.61
CA ALA A 612 5.27 14.97 16.29
C ALA A 612 5.87 15.48 17.60
N ASP A 613 6.11 16.80 17.67
CA ASP A 613 6.67 17.48 18.84
C ASP A 613 5.59 18.28 19.58
N PRO A 614 5.31 17.97 20.87
CA PRO A 614 4.30 18.69 21.66
C PRO A 614 4.57 20.20 21.79
N VAL A 615 5.84 20.62 21.77
CA VAL A 615 6.21 22.05 21.84
C VAL A 615 5.83 22.76 20.55
N SER A 616 6.17 22.16 19.40
CA SER A 616 5.75 22.65 18.09
C SER A 616 4.23 22.71 17.95
N MET A 617 3.50 21.70 18.43
CA MET A 617 2.03 21.72 18.42
C MET A 617 1.48 22.92 19.20
N ALA A 618 2.01 23.17 20.41
CA ALA A 618 1.60 24.32 21.22
C ALA A 618 1.93 25.67 20.56
N LEU A 619 3.05 25.76 19.85
CA LEU A 619 3.43 26.98 19.13
C LEU A 619 2.54 27.25 17.91
N GLU A 620 1.91 26.22 17.36
CA GLU A 620 1.00 26.33 16.21
C GLU A 620 -0.44 26.67 16.59
N GLU A 621 -0.82 26.58 17.87
CA GLU A 621 -2.13 26.99 18.36
C GLU A 621 -2.38 28.47 18.06
N GLU A 622 -3.52 28.79 17.42
CA GLU A 622 -3.87 30.16 17.03
C GLU A 622 -4.29 31.02 18.24
N ASP A 623 -5.01 30.42 19.18
CA ASP A 623 -5.46 31.11 20.41
C ASP A 623 -4.27 31.30 21.37
N GLU A 624 -3.94 32.55 21.66
CA GLU A 624 -2.82 32.92 22.55
C GLU A 624 -2.99 32.36 23.97
N LEU A 625 -4.21 32.33 24.53
CA LEU A 625 -4.43 31.83 25.88
C LEU A 625 -4.20 30.33 25.94
N VAL A 626 -4.69 29.60 24.94
CA VAL A 626 -4.49 28.15 24.80
C VAL A 626 -3.00 27.83 24.62
N ARG A 627 -2.33 28.56 23.72
CA ARG A 627 -0.89 28.45 23.48
C ARG A 627 -0.07 28.67 24.76
N GLN A 628 -0.30 29.77 25.49
CA GLN A 628 0.45 30.09 26.70
C GLN A 628 0.19 29.07 27.82
N ALA A 629 -1.06 28.61 27.96
CA ALA A 629 -1.40 27.56 28.93
C ALA A 629 -0.68 26.24 28.62
N ALA A 630 -0.69 25.80 27.35
CA ALA A 630 0.02 24.60 26.92
C ALA A 630 1.53 24.74 27.12
N LEU A 631 2.15 25.84 26.69
CA LEU A 631 3.58 26.08 26.85
C LEU A 631 3.99 26.12 28.33
N GLY A 632 3.18 26.74 29.20
CA GLY A 632 3.42 26.77 30.64
C GLY A 632 3.49 25.38 31.28
N VAL A 633 2.66 24.45 30.82
CA VAL A 633 2.66 23.06 31.27
C VAL A 633 3.81 22.25 30.69
N LEU A 634 4.26 22.59 29.48
CA LEU A 634 5.38 21.90 28.81
C LEU A 634 6.75 22.32 29.36
N LEU A 635 6.86 23.42 30.12
CA LEU A 635 8.12 23.91 30.69
C LEU A 635 8.98 22.83 31.38
N PRO A 636 8.44 21.97 32.26
CA PRO A 636 9.24 20.93 32.92
C PRO A 636 9.71 19.82 31.96
N HIS A 637 9.12 19.72 30.78
CA HIS A 637 9.38 18.67 29.79
C HIS A 637 10.36 19.09 28.68
N LEU A 638 10.69 20.39 28.56
CA LEU A 638 11.53 20.90 27.46
C LEU A 638 12.91 20.22 27.36
N GLU A 639 13.61 20.11 28.49
CA GLU A 639 14.94 19.47 28.52
C GLU A 639 14.87 17.96 28.30
N PRO A 640 13.95 17.20 28.94
CA PRO A 640 13.70 15.80 28.59
C PRO A 640 13.39 15.58 27.11
N LEU A 641 12.54 16.41 26.49
CA LEU A 641 12.16 16.31 25.08
C LEU A 641 13.38 16.51 24.18
N ARG A 642 14.16 17.56 24.44
CA ARG A 642 15.42 17.85 23.74
C ARG A 642 16.41 16.68 23.85
N ALA A 643 16.67 16.23 25.08
CA ALA A 643 17.63 15.15 25.34
C ALA A 643 17.20 13.83 24.69
N GLY A 644 15.91 13.50 24.70
CA GLY A 644 15.36 12.32 24.04
C GLY A 644 15.52 12.36 22.52
N ALA A 645 15.25 13.53 21.91
CA ALA A 645 15.43 13.74 20.47
C ALA A 645 16.91 13.61 20.04
N ASP A 646 17.82 14.28 20.76
CA ASP A 646 19.28 14.20 20.49
C ASP A 646 19.81 12.76 20.67
N ALA A 647 19.35 12.04 21.70
CA ALA A 647 19.74 10.65 21.95
C ALA A 647 19.26 9.69 20.86
N ALA A 648 18.00 9.81 20.42
CA ALA A 648 17.44 9.00 19.35
C ALA A 648 18.19 9.21 18.03
N ARG A 649 18.47 10.47 17.68
CA ARG A 649 19.29 10.82 16.50
C ARG A 649 20.66 10.17 16.58
N ARG A 650 21.39 10.35 17.69
CA ARG A 650 22.72 9.77 17.89
C ARG A 650 22.70 8.25 17.78
N ALA A 651 21.74 7.57 18.42
CA ALA A 651 21.60 6.12 18.37
C ALA A 651 21.43 5.58 16.94
N GLY A 652 20.65 6.27 16.10
CA GLY A 652 20.48 5.94 14.69
C GLY A 652 21.78 6.07 13.89
N LEU A 653 22.47 7.21 14.03
CA LEU A 653 23.71 7.48 13.31
C LEU A 653 24.84 6.53 13.71
N GLU A 654 25.01 6.28 15.01
CA GLU A 654 26.01 5.32 15.51
C GLU A 654 25.73 3.90 15.04
N SER A 655 24.47 3.47 15.02
CA SER A 655 24.10 2.11 14.61
C SER A 655 24.28 1.90 13.11
N LEU A 656 24.05 2.91 12.28
CA LEU A 656 24.39 2.88 10.85
C LEU A 656 25.89 2.73 10.64
N ARG A 657 26.69 3.52 11.36
CA ARG A 657 28.16 3.40 11.34
C ARG A 657 28.59 1.99 11.71
N ASP A 658 28.09 1.49 12.83
CA ASP A 658 28.50 0.20 13.38
C ASP A 658 28.07 -0.97 12.48
N LEU A 659 26.92 -0.88 11.80
CA LEU A 659 26.44 -1.86 10.81
C LEU A 659 27.35 -1.92 9.58
N LEU A 660 27.75 -0.76 9.04
CA LEU A 660 28.67 -0.70 7.90
C LEU A 660 30.03 -1.32 8.25
N LEU A 661 30.57 -0.99 9.42
CA LEU A 661 31.81 -1.60 9.92
C LEU A 661 31.65 -3.11 10.18
N PHE A 662 30.48 -3.56 10.63
CA PHE A 662 30.19 -4.99 10.78
C PHE A 662 30.17 -5.71 9.43
N GLY A 663 29.54 -5.15 8.40
CA GLY A 663 29.50 -5.73 7.05
C GLY A 663 30.90 -5.90 6.46
N LEU A 664 31.77 -4.89 6.62
CA LEU A 664 33.18 -4.96 6.19
C LEU A 664 33.96 -6.06 6.91
N ARG A 665 33.78 -6.21 8.23
CA ARG A 665 34.40 -7.29 9.00
C ARG A 665 33.92 -8.67 8.58
N LYS A 666 32.63 -8.85 8.25
CA LYS A 666 32.10 -10.13 7.77
C LYS A 666 32.62 -10.49 6.38
N GLN A 667 32.78 -9.51 5.50
CA GLN A 667 33.45 -9.69 4.22
C GLN A 667 34.90 -10.20 4.39
N ARG A 668 35.63 -9.71 5.41
CA ARG A 668 36.98 -10.20 5.77
C ARG A 668 37.00 -11.66 6.19
N GLU A 669 35.95 -12.13 6.86
CA GLU A 669 35.81 -13.52 7.30
C GLU A 669 35.46 -14.48 6.14
N GLY A 670 35.49 -14.02 4.89
CA GLY A 670 35.14 -14.81 3.70
C GLY A 670 33.64 -15.04 3.56
N VAL A 671 32.82 -14.39 4.38
CA VAL A 671 31.37 -14.47 4.29
C VAL A 671 30.93 -13.62 3.10
N ARG A 672 30.31 -14.26 2.11
CA ARG A 672 29.72 -13.56 0.96
C ARG A 672 28.70 -12.56 1.49
N ILE A 673 28.86 -11.27 1.14
CA ILE A 673 27.92 -10.23 1.57
C ILE A 673 26.53 -10.58 1.00
N GLY A 674 25.65 -11.07 1.88
CA GLY A 674 24.23 -11.27 1.61
C GLY A 674 23.41 -10.03 1.95
N SER A 675 22.09 -10.18 1.98
CA SER A 675 21.18 -9.13 2.47
C SER A 675 21.55 -8.74 3.91
N PRO A 676 21.51 -7.45 4.30
CA PRO A 676 21.65 -7.02 5.69
C PRO A 676 20.73 -7.79 6.66
N GLU A 677 19.57 -8.25 6.18
CA GLU A 677 18.63 -9.06 6.95
C GLU A 677 19.20 -10.41 7.39
N THR A 678 20.11 -11.00 6.59
CA THR A 678 20.79 -12.26 6.93
C THR A 678 21.61 -12.12 8.21
N TYR A 679 22.03 -10.91 8.56
CA TYR A 679 22.79 -10.62 9.77
C TYR A 679 21.94 -10.10 10.93
N ARG A 680 20.61 -9.97 10.77
CA ARG A 680 19.71 -9.43 11.81
C ARG A 680 19.85 -10.14 13.15
N ASN A 681 20.14 -11.44 13.13
CA ASN A 681 20.29 -12.27 14.33
C ASN A 681 21.71 -12.30 14.91
N ALA A 682 22.70 -11.65 14.28
CA ALA A 682 24.04 -11.54 14.82
C ALA A 682 24.03 -10.76 16.16
N PRO A 683 24.78 -11.18 17.19
CA PRO A 683 24.81 -10.50 18.49
C PRO A 683 25.09 -8.99 18.40
N GLU A 684 26.02 -8.58 17.53
CA GLU A 684 26.40 -7.18 17.31
C GLU A 684 25.25 -6.38 16.67
N VAL A 685 24.60 -6.94 15.65
CA VAL A 685 23.45 -6.30 14.98
C VAL A 685 22.25 -6.19 15.93
N ARG A 686 22.00 -7.23 16.76
CA ARG A 686 20.97 -7.16 17.81
C ARG A 686 21.24 -6.09 18.85
N ALA A 687 22.52 -5.84 19.20
CA ALA A 687 22.87 -4.76 20.11
C ALA A 687 22.61 -3.38 19.48
N MET A 688 22.88 -3.21 18.18
CA MET A 688 22.57 -1.98 17.44
C MET A 688 21.07 -1.71 17.39
N VAL A 689 20.28 -2.73 17.01
CA VAL A 689 18.80 -2.67 16.98
C VAL A 689 18.27 -2.29 18.35
N ARG A 690 18.74 -2.95 19.42
CA ARG A 690 18.31 -2.66 20.79
C ARG A 690 18.59 -1.21 21.21
N ARG A 691 19.77 -0.68 20.90
CA ARG A 691 20.12 0.73 21.22
C ARG A 691 19.17 1.72 20.54
N ILE A 692 18.82 1.46 19.28
CA ILE A 692 17.85 2.28 18.55
C ILE A 692 16.47 2.17 19.19
N GLU A 693 16.02 0.95 19.49
CA GLU A 693 14.71 0.70 20.11
C GLU A 693 14.58 1.37 21.48
N GLU A 694 15.59 1.25 22.34
CA GLU A 694 15.62 1.87 23.66
C GLU A 694 15.55 3.40 23.55
N SER A 695 16.34 4.00 22.64
CA SER A 695 16.36 5.46 22.46
C SER A 695 15.06 5.98 21.86
N ALA A 696 14.48 5.26 20.90
CA ALA A 696 13.19 5.58 20.32
C ALA A 696 12.06 5.47 21.36
N ALA A 697 12.04 4.39 22.15
CA ALA A 697 11.04 4.18 23.20
C ALA A 697 11.14 5.23 24.31
N ALA A 698 12.35 5.64 24.69
CA ALA A 698 12.56 6.72 25.65
C ALA A 698 12.00 8.05 25.13
N ARG A 699 12.30 8.41 23.87
CA ARG A 699 11.77 9.62 23.24
C ARG A 699 10.24 9.65 23.21
N ARG A 700 9.60 8.57 22.73
CA ARG A 700 8.13 8.47 22.65
C ARG A 700 7.45 8.54 24.02
N ARG A 701 8.11 8.02 25.07
CA ARG A 701 7.61 8.11 26.44
C ARG A 701 7.60 9.56 26.90
N THR A 702 8.69 10.30 26.70
CA THR A 702 8.79 11.71 27.05
C THR A 702 7.78 12.57 26.32
N GLU A 703 7.59 12.35 25.01
CA GLU A 703 6.58 13.05 24.19
C GLU A 703 5.17 12.82 24.74
N ARG A 704 4.82 11.58 25.09
CA ARG A 704 3.49 11.26 25.63
C ARG A 704 3.27 11.75 27.06
N GLU A 705 4.30 11.74 27.91
CA GLU A 705 4.23 12.36 29.23
C GLU A 705 3.95 13.87 29.11
N ALA A 706 4.57 14.54 28.14
CA ALA A 706 4.33 15.95 27.85
C ALA A 706 2.89 16.19 27.32
N ILE A 707 2.39 15.34 26.41
CA ILE A 707 0.99 15.40 25.94
C ILE A 707 0.00 15.13 27.09
N ALA A 708 0.30 14.17 27.96
CA ALA A 708 -0.52 13.86 29.12
C ALA A 708 -0.59 15.03 30.12
N ALA A 709 0.50 15.80 30.25
CA ALA A 709 0.50 17.02 31.05
C ALA A 709 -0.46 18.07 30.46
N VAL A 710 -0.44 18.28 29.14
CA VAL A 710 -1.40 19.17 28.44
C VAL A 710 -2.84 18.68 28.65
N ARG A 711 -3.09 17.37 28.56
CA ARG A 711 -4.40 16.78 28.84
C ARG A 711 -4.89 17.07 30.27
N GLY A 712 -3.98 17.22 31.22
CA GLY A 712 -4.30 17.56 32.61
C GLY A 712 -4.87 18.97 32.80
N ILE A 713 -4.58 19.91 31.90
CA ILE A 713 -5.17 21.26 31.93
C ILE A 713 -6.38 21.41 31.02
N ASP A 714 -6.35 20.77 29.85
CA ASP A 714 -7.42 20.76 28.87
C ASP A 714 -7.47 19.38 28.21
N ALA A 715 -8.53 18.63 28.55
CA ALA A 715 -8.72 17.27 28.06
C ALA A 715 -8.92 17.21 26.54
N ALA A 716 -9.55 18.23 25.94
CA ALA A 716 -9.80 18.28 24.50
C ALA A 716 -8.52 18.63 23.74
N LEU A 717 -7.73 19.59 24.24
CA LEU A 717 -6.44 19.95 23.66
C LEU A 717 -5.43 18.79 23.73
N GLY A 718 -5.33 18.14 24.90
CA GLY A 718 -4.46 16.96 25.05
C GLY A 718 -4.88 15.79 24.17
N ALA A 719 -6.18 15.60 23.94
CA ALA A 719 -6.69 14.61 22.99
C ALA A 719 -6.31 14.95 21.54
N GLU A 720 -6.39 16.22 21.15
CA GLU A 720 -5.96 16.67 19.83
C GLU A 720 -4.45 16.46 19.62
N TYR A 721 -3.63 16.78 20.61
CA TYR A 721 -2.18 16.53 20.52
C TYR A 721 -1.87 15.06 20.38
N MET A 722 -2.57 14.18 21.10
CA MET A 722 -2.41 12.74 20.96
C MET A 722 -2.81 12.26 19.55
N ARG A 723 -3.90 12.78 18.98
CA ARG A 723 -4.32 12.47 17.59
C ARG A 723 -3.26 12.91 16.59
N ARG A 724 -2.78 14.15 16.67
CA ARG A 724 -1.73 14.69 15.80
C ARG A 724 -0.45 13.87 15.92
N TRP A 725 -0.10 13.47 17.14
CA TRP A 725 1.06 12.62 17.40
C TRP A 725 0.91 11.24 16.75
N ALA A 726 -0.21 10.54 16.99
CA ALA A 726 -0.47 9.24 16.38
C ALA A 726 -0.47 9.31 14.84
N ARG A 727 -1.05 10.35 14.24
CA ARG A 727 -1.06 10.52 12.78
C ARG A 727 0.34 10.73 12.20
N ALA A 728 1.20 11.48 12.86
CA ALA A 728 2.60 11.64 12.46
C ALA A 728 3.39 10.34 12.60
N THR A 729 3.11 9.57 13.66
CA THR A 729 3.78 8.30 13.97
C THR A 729 3.37 7.15 13.04
N PHE A 730 2.07 7.05 12.72
CA PHE A 730 1.47 5.96 11.91
C PHE A 730 0.73 6.48 10.68
N PRO A 731 1.34 7.28 9.79
CA PRO A 731 0.61 7.92 8.70
C PRO A 731 0.02 6.90 7.73
N ASP A 732 0.70 5.80 7.45
CA ASP A 732 0.13 4.73 6.60
C ASP A 732 -1.14 4.14 7.20
N PHE A 733 -1.24 4.08 8.53
CA PHE A 733 -2.47 3.67 9.22
C PHE A 733 -3.61 4.69 9.05
N PHE A 734 -3.33 5.97 8.83
CA PHE A 734 -4.38 6.98 8.62
C PHE A 734 -4.57 7.35 7.14
N MET A 735 -3.63 6.99 6.27
CA MET A 735 -3.67 7.25 4.82
C MET A 735 -4.22 6.07 4.01
N ASP A 736 -4.25 4.86 4.58
CA ASP A 736 -4.84 3.67 3.98
C ASP A 736 -6.34 3.84 3.75
N GLY A 737 -6.72 4.03 2.49
CA GLY A 737 -8.11 4.05 2.01
C GLY A 737 -8.72 5.45 1.85
N HIS A 738 -9.50 5.63 0.79
CA HIS A 738 -10.35 6.83 0.61
C HIS A 738 -11.44 6.93 1.68
N GLY A 739 -11.97 5.78 2.15
CA GLY A 739 -13.08 5.76 3.10
C GLY A 739 -12.81 6.51 4.41
N TRP A 740 -11.61 6.40 4.98
CA TRP A 740 -11.28 7.16 6.20
C TRP A 740 -11.12 8.66 5.93
N ARG A 741 -10.48 9.04 4.81
CA ARG A 741 -10.32 10.45 4.40
C ARG A 741 -11.68 11.12 4.13
N ASP A 742 -12.54 10.46 3.36
CA ASP A 742 -13.88 10.94 3.07
C ASP A 742 -14.73 11.05 4.35
N ALA A 743 -14.58 10.08 5.27
CA ALA A 743 -15.25 10.14 6.58
C ALA A 743 -14.73 11.30 7.43
N GLN A 744 -13.42 11.59 7.40
CA GLN A 744 -12.85 12.75 8.08
C GLN A 744 -13.43 14.06 7.53
N ASP A 745 -13.54 14.21 6.21
CA ASP A 745 -14.13 15.39 5.58
C ASP A 745 -15.60 15.56 5.98
N VAL A 746 -16.37 14.47 5.99
CA VAL A 746 -17.76 14.47 6.48
C VAL A 746 -17.83 14.84 7.97
N ALA A 747 -16.93 14.33 8.79
CA ALA A 747 -16.90 14.63 10.22
C ALA A 747 -16.55 16.10 10.48
N LEU A 748 -15.64 16.69 9.70
CA LEU A 748 -15.28 18.11 9.79
C LEU A 748 -16.40 19.03 9.33
N ALA A 749 -17.12 18.64 8.28
CA ALA A 749 -18.20 19.42 7.71
C ALA A 749 -19.57 19.21 8.39
N ALA A 750 -19.68 18.27 9.34
CA ALA A 750 -20.93 17.95 10.03
C ALA A 750 -21.48 19.17 10.78
N PRO A 751 -22.79 19.49 10.64
CA PRO A 751 -23.39 20.65 11.29
C PRO A 751 -23.39 20.50 12.81
N ALA A 752 -23.35 21.63 13.53
CA ALA A 752 -23.57 21.64 14.97
C ALA A 752 -24.96 21.04 15.30
N ALA A 753 -25.04 20.20 16.32
CA ALA A 753 -26.29 19.53 16.70
C ALA A 753 -27.42 20.53 17.06
N ALA A 754 -27.05 21.72 17.54
CA ALA A 754 -27.98 22.80 17.84
C ALA A 754 -28.49 23.47 16.54
N GLY A 755 -29.74 23.20 16.16
CA GLY A 755 -30.41 23.83 15.02
C GLY A 755 -30.38 23.03 13.72
N ALA A 756 -29.81 21.82 13.73
CA ALA A 756 -29.87 20.90 12.60
C ALA A 756 -31.28 20.30 12.41
N ASP A 757 -31.70 20.09 11.16
CA ASP A 757 -32.88 19.28 10.85
C ASP A 757 -32.64 17.79 11.20
N ALA A 758 -33.65 16.94 11.01
CA ALA A 758 -33.53 15.52 11.36
C ALA A 758 -32.38 14.79 10.63
N ALA A 759 -32.07 15.20 9.39
CA ALA A 759 -30.97 14.65 8.60
C ALA A 759 -29.61 15.14 9.11
N GLY A 760 -29.48 16.44 9.39
CA GLY A 760 -28.27 17.03 9.96
C GLY A 760 -27.99 16.52 11.37
N ALA A 761 -29.00 16.33 12.22
CA ALA A 761 -28.85 15.76 13.55
C ALA A 761 -28.34 14.31 13.50
N ARG A 762 -28.77 13.53 12.50
CA ARG A 762 -28.30 12.16 12.26
C ARG A 762 -26.82 12.13 11.90
N VAL A 763 -26.38 12.99 10.98
CA VAL A 763 -24.96 13.11 10.58
C VAL A 763 -24.11 13.64 11.73
N ALA A 764 -24.58 14.64 12.49
CA ALA A 764 -23.88 15.17 13.65
C ALA A 764 -23.64 14.09 14.72
N ALA A 765 -24.65 13.27 15.03
CA ALA A 765 -24.52 12.18 15.98
C ALA A 765 -23.55 11.08 15.49
N ALA A 766 -23.52 10.81 14.18
CA ALA A 766 -22.58 9.85 13.59
C ALA A 766 -21.14 10.40 13.60
N ALA A 767 -20.95 11.67 13.26
CA ALA A 767 -19.65 12.35 13.30
C ALA A 767 -19.09 12.39 14.71
N GLU A 768 -19.93 12.61 15.73
CA GLU A 768 -19.49 12.61 17.12
C GLU A 768 -19.01 11.22 17.57
N ARG A 769 -19.76 10.16 17.25
CA ARG A 769 -19.31 8.78 17.49
C ARG A 769 -17.99 8.51 16.76
N TRP A 770 -17.87 8.97 15.53
CA TRP A 770 -16.66 8.80 14.75
C TRP A 770 -15.44 9.42 15.43
N ARG A 771 -15.56 10.66 15.94
CA ARG A 771 -14.48 11.36 16.66
C ARG A 771 -14.08 10.67 17.96
N ILE A 772 -15.06 10.16 18.72
CA ILE A 772 -14.80 9.40 19.96
C ILE A 772 -13.99 8.14 19.64
N VAL A 773 -14.38 7.40 18.61
CA VAL A 773 -13.68 6.18 18.19
C VAL A 773 -12.31 6.49 17.58
N ASP A 774 -12.18 7.54 16.78
CA ASP A 774 -10.88 7.98 16.21
C ASP A 774 -9.89 8.34 17.33
N GLN A 775 -10.38 8.98 18.40
CA GLN A 775 -9.58 9.28 19.58
C GLN A 775 -9.15 8.02 20.36
N ASP A 776 -10.10 7.13 20.69
CA ASP A 776 -9.80 5.86 21.40
C ASP A 776 -8.84 4.98 20.58
N MET A 777 -9.00 4.97 19.25
CA MET A 777 -8.11 4.28 18.34
C MET A 777 -6.70 4.85 18.35
N ALA A 778 -6.54 6.19 18.33
CA ALA A 778 -5.22 6.82 18.46
C ALA A 778 -4.54 6.44 19.79
N GLU A 779 -5.26 6.48 20.90
CA GLU A 779 -4.74 6.06 22.22
C GLU A 779 -4.29 4.58 22.22
N ARG A 780 -5.13 3.68 21.71
CA ARG A 780 -4.81 2.25 21.64
C ARG A 780 -3.68 1.91 20.69
N LEU A 781 -3.51 2.67 19.61
CA LEU A 781 -2.40 2.51 18.68
C LEU A 781 -1.07 2.88 19.34
N CYS A 782 -1.07 3.91 20.19
CA CYS A 782 0.06 4.27 21.04
C CYS A 782 0.36 3.17 22.07
N ASP A 783 -0.65 2.62 22.75
CA ASP A 783 -0.46 1.53 23.72
C ASP A 783 0.07 0.25 23.04
N TRP A 784 -0.45 -0.05 21.85
CA TRP A 784 0.00 -1.18 21.04
C TRP A 784 1.50 -1.11 20.73
N GLN A 785 1.99 0.08 20.37
CA GLN A 785 3.40 0.31 20.07
C GLN A 785 4.32 0.01 21.27
N ASP A 786 3.86 0.23 22.50
CA ASP A 786 4.63 -0.03 23.71
C ASP A 786 4.60 -1.49 24.15
N MET A 787 3.43 -2.12 24.07
CA MET A 787 3.24 -3.50 24.51
C MET A 787 4.11 -4.48 23.71
N ARG A 788 4.32 -4.20 22.43
CA ARG A 788 4.92 -5.14 21.49
C ARG A 788 6.41 -4.96 21.28
N GLY A 789 7.09 -4.28 22.21
CA GLY A 789 8.48 -3.82 22.12
C GLY A 789 9.32 -4.60 21.09
N THR A 790 9.94 -3.87 20.16
CA THR A 790 10.83 -4.33 19.06
C THR A 790 10.22 -4.60 17.66
N THR A 791 8.95 -4.26 17.40
CA THR A 791 8.42 -4.37 16.02
C THR A 791 8.34 -3.02 15.32
N ILE A 792 8.81 -2.98 14.07
CA ILE A 792 8.85 -1.81 13.22
C ILE A 792 7.43 -1.47 12.79
N VAL A 793 7.05 -0.19 12.89
CA VAL A 793 5.82 0.33 12.31
C VAL A 793 5.87 0.09 10.81
N PRO A 794 4.81 -0.46 10.21
CA PRO A 794 4.79 -0.76 8.78
C PRO A 794 5.11 0.47 7.92
N ASP A 795 5.87 0.28 6.86
CA ASP A 795 6.25 1.32 5.89
C ASP A 795 5.50 1.09 4.58
N GLY A 796 4.36 1.77 4.45
CA GLY A 796 3.44 1.61 3.33
C GLY A 796 2.33 0.57 3.55
N LEU A 797 1.36 0.61 2.63
CA LEU A 797 0.08 -0.12 2.74
C LEU A 797 0.25 -1.64 2.75
N ASP A 798 1.14 -2.17 1.91
CA ASP A 798 1.42 -3.61 1.84
C ASP A 798 2.02 -4.15 3.15
N GLU A 799 2.97 -3.43 3.74
CA GLU A 799 3.54 -3.81 5.03
C GLU A 799 2.51 -3.69 6.15
N LEU A 800 1.63 -2.68 6.08
CA LEU A 800 0.58 -2.48 7.08
C LEU A 800 -0.42 -3.64 7.06
N GLU A 801 -0.81 -4.11 5.88
CA GLU A 801 -1.68 -5.26 5.73
C GLU A 801 -1.05 -6.51 6.36
N VAL A 802 0.23 -6.75 6.08
CA VAL A 802 0.98 -7.88 6.66
C VAL A 802 1.08 -7.77 8.18
N ALA A 803 1.38 -6.58 8.70
CA ALA A 803 1.48 -6.37 10.14
C ALA A 803 0.14 -6.55 10.84
N CYS A 804 -0.97 -6.09 10.24
CA CYS A 804 -2.33 -6.32 10.73
C CYS A 804 -2.71 -7.80 10.75
N ALA A 805 -2.21 -8.60 9.80
CA ALA A 805 -2.42 -10.04 9.78
C ALA A 805 -1.59 -10.76 10.86
N LEU A 806 -0.37 -10.29 11.14
CA LEU A 806 0.53 -10.84 12.15
C LEU A 806 0.19 -10.41 13.58
N ASP A 807 -0.43 -9.24 13.74
CA ASP A 807 -0.81 -8.63 15.01
C ASP A 807 -2.32 -8.52 15.16
N PRO A 808 -2.93 -9.32 16.07
CA PRO A 808 -4.37 -9.27 16.29
C PRO A 808 -4.90 -7.91 16.73
N THR A 809 -4.13 -7.18 17.54
CA THR A 809 -4.49 -5.86 18.08
C THR A 809 -4.44 -4.81 16.99
N LEU A 810 -3.36 -4.76 16.20
CA LEU A 810 -3.27 -3.83 15.07
C LEU A 810 -4.36 -4.14 14.02
N GLY A 811 -4.60 -5.41 13.71
CA GLY A 811 -5.68 -5.82 12.81
C GLY A 811 -7.08 -5.46 13.34
N MET A 812 -7.29 -5.51 14.66
CA MET A 812 -8.52 -5.02 15.31
C MET A 812 -8.65 -3.50 15.16
N LEU A 813 -7.57 -2.75 15.42
CA LEU A 813 -7.56 -1.28 15.29
C LEU A 813 -7.85 -0.86 13.85
N ARG A 814 -7.26 -1.53 12.85
CA ARG A 814 -7.56 -1.27 11.43
C ARG A 814 -9.03 -1.56 11.10
N SER A 815 -9.57 -2.67 11.61
CA SER A 815 -10.99 -2.99 11.42
C SER A 815 -11.88 -1.91 12.05
N LEU A 816 -11.57 -1.48 13.28
CA LEU A 816 -12.29 -0.40 13.96
C LEU A 816 -12.23 0.92 13.18
N ARG A 817 -11.04 1.29 12.67
CA ARG A 817 -10.82 2.47 11.81
C ARG A 817 -11.79 2.47 10.64
N ASP A 818 -11.77 1.39 9.87
CA ASP A 818 -12.49 1.32 8.61
C ASP A 818 -14.01 1.21 8.83
N GLU A 819 -14.44 0.37 9.78
CA GLU A 819 -15.86 0.20 10.09
C GLU A 819 -16.50 1.48 10.63
N ASN A 820 -15.78 2.22 11.47
CA ASN A 820 -16.24 3.51 11.96
C ASN A 820 -16.38 4.53 10.81
N ALA A 821 -15.41 4.56 9.87
CA ALA A 821 -15.47 5.41 8.69
C ALA A 821 -16.66 5.05 7.77
N TRP A 822 -16.83 3.78 7.44
CA TRP A 822 -17.94 3.32 6.59
C TRP A 822 -19.29 3.59 7.22
N ARG A 823 -19.45 3.43 8.55
CA ARG A 823 -20.69 3.79 9.23
C ARG A 823 -21.00 5.27 9.10
N LEU A 824 -20.03 6.17 9.28
CA LEU A 824 -20.25 7.60 9.08
C LEU A 824 -20.68 7.93 7.64
N LEU A 825 -20.00 7.36 6.66
CA LEU A 825 -20.33 7.55 5.24
C LEU A 825 -21.73 7.02 4.89
N ARG A 826 -22.14 5.91 5.50
CA ARG A 826 -23.51 5.36 5.37
C ARG A 826 -24.55 6.35 5.85
N GLU A 827 -24.35 6.87 7.06
CA GLU A 827 -25.29 7.80 7.69
C GLU A 827 -25.38 9.10 6.90
N ALA A 828 -24.26 9.57 6.35
CA ALA A 828 -24.22 10.73 5.46
C ALA A 828 -24.95 10.47 4.13
N ALA A 829 -24.80 9.28 3.54
CA ALA A 829 -25.51 8.92 2.31
C ALA A 829 -27.03 8.84 2.53
N ILE A 830 -27.47 8.15 3.60
CA ILE A 830 -28.89 8.04 3.97
C ILE A 830 -29.48 9.42 4.24
N ALA A 831 -28.78 10.29 4.97
CA ALA A 831 -29.22 11.65 5.25
C ALA A 831 -29.34 12.50 3.96
N GLY A 832 -28.52 12.21 2.94
CA GLY A 832 -28.60 12.84 1.61
C GLY A 832 -29.66 12.25 0.68
N GLY A 833 -30.42 11.23 1.10
CA GLY A 833 -31.36 10.52 0.23
C GLY A 833 -30.69 9.65 -0.84
N GLU A 834 -29.40 9.34 -0.66
CA GLU A 834 -28.62 8.48 -1.55
C GLU A 834 -28.71 7.01 -1.11
N ALA A 835 -28.30 6.09 -1.99
CA ALA A 835 -28.11 4.70 -1.61
C ALA A 835 -27.06 4.58 -0.47
N PRO A 836 -27.24 3.67 0.51
CA PRO A 836 -26.42 3.63 1.72
C PRO A 836 -24.93 3.39 1.46
N ASP A 837 -24.56 2.73 0.35
CA ASP A 837 -23.15 2.50 -0.01
C ASP A 837 -22.59 3.54 -0.98
N ARG A 838 -23.38 4.53 -1.41
CA ARG A 838 -23.02 5.47 -2.47
C ARG A 838 -21.71 6.17 -2.20
N ARG A 839 -21.54 6.69 -0.98
CA ARG A 839 -20.37 7.46 -0.52
C ARG A 839 -19.17 6.59 -0.12
N MET A 840 -19.29 5.28 -0.19
CA MET A 840 -18.23 4.34 0.20
C MET A 840 -17.47 3.76 -0.99
N ARG A 841 -17.96 3.93 -2.22
CA ARG A 841 -17.34 3.37 -3.43
C ARG A 841 -16.21 4.29 -3.91
N ASP A 842 -15.08 3.70 -4.29
CA ASP A 842 -13.87 4.39 -4.75
C ASP A 842 -14.17 5.49 -5.78
N GLY A 843 -13.55 6.66 -5.60
CA GLY A 843 -13.50 7.69 -6.64
C GLY A 843 -14.63 8.72 -6.66
N LEU A 844 -15.41 8.89 -5.59
CA LEU A 844 -16.20 10.11 -5.40
C LEU A 844 -15.39 11.15 -4.63
N SER A 845 -14.46 11.81 -5.34
CA SER A 845 -13.91 13.07 -4.87
C SER A 845 -15.06 14.06 -4.58
N GLY A 846 -15.18 14.49 -3.33
CA GLY A 846 -15.83 15.76 -2.97
C GLY A 846 -17.31 15.89 -3.32
N GLY A 847 -18.14 14.89 -3.02
CA GLY A 847 -19.59 15.09 -2.97
C GLY A 847 -19.95 16.04 -1.81
N SER A 848 -20.08 17.33 -2.10
CA SER A 848 -20.53 18.35 -1.14
C SER A 848 -21.71 17.84 -0.32
N LEU A 849 -21.66 18.02 1.01
CA LEU A 849 -22.83 17.80 1.88
C LEU A 849 -24.06 18.48 1.28
N PRO A 850 -25.25 17.86 1.35
CA PRO A 850 -26.46 18.43 0.75
C PRO A 850 -26.70 19.84 1.30
N ARG A 851 -26.81 20.82 0.41
CA ARG A 851 -27.42 22.11 0.77
C ARG A 851 -28.89 21.86 1.07
N PRO A 852 -29.47 22.49 2.11
CA PRO A 852 -30.88 22.32 2.44
C PRO A 852 -31.73 22.65 1.23
N VAL A 853 -32.52 21.68 0.77
CA VAL A 853 -33.58 21.93 -0.20
C VAL A 853 -34.65 22.72 0.56
N ALA A 854 -34.75 24.01 0.27
CA ALA A 854 -35.86 24.81 0.75
C ALA A 854 -37.17 24.11 0.33
N PRO A 855 -38.17 23.99 1.21
CA PRO A 855 -39.46 23.43 0.83
C PRO A 855 -40.00 24.21 -0.37
N ALA A 856 -40.44 23.50 -1.41
CA ALA A 856 -41.07 24.11 -2.58
C ALA A 856 -42.28 24.96 -2.14
N PRO A 857 -42.53 26.11 -2.80
CA PRO A 857 -43.62 27.01 -2.44
C PRO A 857 -45.01 26.38 -2.54
#